data_AF-A0AAE0QMT0-F1
#
_entry.id   AF-A0AAE0QMT0-F1
#
_cell.length_a   1.000
_cell.length_b   1.000
_cell.length_c   1.000
_cell.angle_alpha   90.00
_cell.angle_beta   90.00
_cell.angle_gamma   90.00
#
_symmetry.space_group_name_H-M   'P 1'
#
loop_
_entity.id
_entity.type
_entity.pdbx_description
1 polymer ?
#
loop_
_entity_poly.entity_id
_entity_poly.type
_entity_poly.pdbx_seq_one_letter_code
_entity_poly.pdbx_strand_id
1 'polypeptide(L)'
;MGKGFRGTLKDFPGFNANSDAEALYNAMKGFGSDKEVILDLITSRSNAQRQEICTAYKSLYGKDLIADLKYELTGKFERLVVSLMRPPAYHDAKEIKDAIKGAGTNERCLIEILASRTNEQIHSMVAAYKDAYNRDMEEDIVGDTSGHFKKMLVALLQERKNVIKCPLEKGARDEDGVVYEDLIEEDAQHLYSAGEEQWGTDEAIFIMLLGNRSAAHLQLVFDKYQELTEKSIEDSIKSELSGDFERLMLAVVQCVRSRPMFYAKRLYKSMKGLGTDDNTLIRIMVSRSEIDMLDIRECFRLCYEKSLYSMIEEDTSGEYKRTLLKLCGGDDDVAGEFFPEAAQIAYKMWEISSMTKVQLRGTVQPCSDFDPASDAQDLRKAMKGFGTDEDTIINIVTKRSNAQRQEIRHVFKSLLGRDLMADLKSELSKNLCRLIMGLMMTPAEFDAKMMKKAMEMQLLFRLILCRSPFCCQNSPDPSCTEINSDINSMMSICDKTKKQQGLNKETDREPKPRTGEDNQGAGTDEHALIEILVTRSNEEIQAMCAAYRKAFKKSLEDAIHSDTSGHFCRILVSLAQGARDEGPADMAKVLEDSQALADACNADSDERIDKFMSILCTRSFPHLRKVFQEFVKCTNKDIEQIIKKEMSGDVKNAMFAVVRSVKNQPSYLADRLYKAMKGLGTDDRALIRIMVSRSEIDLFNIRKEFKDTHDASLHEFIQVETMVGDTSGDYRKTLLILCGGED
;
A
#
# COMPACT_ATOMS: atom_id res chain seq x y z
N MET A 1 4.23 -0.35 -34.79
CA MET A 1 2.89 -0.97 -34.76
C MET A 1 1.98 0.01 -34.03
N GLY A 2 0.88 0.45 -34.63
CA GLY A 2 -0.03 1.38 -33.96
C GLY A 2 -0.57 0.78 -32.68
N LYS A 3 -0.53 1.52 -31.56
CA LYS A 3 -1.09 1.09 -30.28
C LYS A 3 -2.57 0.77 -30.49
N GLY A 4 -2.91 -0.51 -30.47
CA GLY A 4 -4.31 -0.94 -30.55
C GLY A 4 -5.09 -0.46 -29.33
N PHE A 5 -6.36 -0.21 -29.52
CA PHE A 5 -7.31 0.10 -28.46
C PHE A 5 -7.45 -1.08 -27.47
N ARG A 6 -7.26 -0.82 -26.16
CA ARG A 6 -7.24 -1.86 -25.11
C ARG A 6 -8.37 -1.69 -24.09
N GLY A 7 -9.53 -1.27 -24.60
CA GLY A 7 -10.80 -1.27 -23.87
C GLY A 7 -11.34 -2.68 -23.63
N THR A 8 -12.08 -2.85 -22.54
CA THR A 8 -12.85 -4.04 -22.21
C THR A 8 -14.14 -4.12 -23.01
N LEU A 9 -14.75 -2.97 -23.32
CA LEU A 9 -15.90 -2.87 -24.19
C LEU A 9 -15.47 -2.66 -25.64
N LYS A 10 -16.17 -3.33 -26.55
CA LYS A 10 -15.93 -3.33 -28.00
C LYS A 10 -17.27 -3.29 -28.73
N ASP A 11 -17.22 -2.99 -30.02
CA ASP A 11 -18.40 -3.08 -30.87
C ASP A 11 -19.01 -4.48 -30.83
N PHE A 12 -20.33 -4.53 -30.62
CA PHE A 12 -21.07 -5.77 -30.63
C PHE A 12 -21.23 -6.29 -32.06
N PRO A 13 -20.87 -7.56 -32.34
CA PRO A 13 -21.00 -8.13 -33.68
C PRO A 13 -22.47 -8.37 -34.02
N GLY A 14 -22.88 -8.01 -35.24
CA GLY A 14 -24.28 -8.18 -35.67
C GLY A 14 -25.26 -7.22 -35.01
N PHE A 15 -24.78 -6.08 -34.50
CA PHE A 15 -25.59 -5.04 -33.86
C PHE A 15 -26.76 -4.55 -34.73
N ASN A 16 -27.92 -4.35 -34.09
CA ASN A 16 -29.10 -3.72 -34.68
C ASN A 16 -29.74 -2.74 -33.69
N ALA A 17 -29.61 -1.45 -33.98
CA ALA A 17 -30.10 -0.38 -33.10
C ALA A 17 -31.60 -0.44 -32.82
N ASN A 18 -32.42 -0.84 -33.80
CA ASN A 18 -33.87 -0.92 -33.64
C ASN A 18 -34.26 -2.06 -32.69
N SER A 19 -33.66 -3.23 -32.88
CA SER A 19 -33.91 -4.39 -32.01
C SER A 19 -33.47 -4.13 -30.57
N ASP A 20 -32.33 -3.47 -30.37
CA ASP A 20 -31.87 -3.09 -29.04
C ASP A 20 -32.75 -1.99 -28.41
N ALA A 21 -33.21 -1.02 -29.19
CA ALA A 21 -34.17 -0.01 -28.73
C ALA A 21 -35.50 -0.65 -28.31
N GLU A 22 -36.00 -1.64 -29.06
CA GLU A 22 -37.19 -2.42 -28.71
C GLU A 22 -36.99 -3.24 -27.43
N ALA A 23 -35.83 -3.88 -27.29
CA ALA A 23 -35.48 -4.63 -26.08
C ALA A 23 -35.47 -3.73 -24.84
N LEU A 24 -34.84 -2.55 -24.91
CA LEU A 24 -34.83 -1.57 -23.82
C LEU A 24 -36.23 -1.02 -23.52
N TYR A 25 -37.05 -0.74 -24.54
CA TYR A 25 -38.43 -0.30 -24.34
C TYR A 25 -39.25 -1.35 -23.60
N ASN A 26 -39.14 -2.62 -24.01
CA ASN A 26 -39.85 -3.72 -23.37
C ASN A 26 -39.35 -3.98 -21.94
N ALA A 27 -38.04 -3.86 -21.70
CA ALA A 27 -37.46 -3.99 -20.37
C ALA A 27 -37.95 -2.92 -19.39
N MET A 28 -38.35 -1.75 -19.88
CA MET A 28 -38.91 -0.64 -19.10
C MET A 28 -40.45 -0.60 -19.10
N LYS A 29 -41.11 -1.62 -19.67
CA LYS A 29 -42.57 -1.64 -19.80
C LYS A 29 -43.21 -2.38 -18.62
N GLY A 30 -44.08 -1.70 -17.88
CA GLY A 30 -44.88 -2.29 -16.82
C GLY A 30 -44.60 -1.66 -15.47
N PHE A 31 -44.85 -2.39 -14.38
CA PHE A 31 -44.50 -1.94 -13.04
C PHE A 31 -43.07 -2.38 -12.73
N GLY A 32 -42.15 -1.41 -12.60
CA GLY A 32 -40.71 -1.67 -12.48
C GLY A 32 -40.05 -1.95 -13.83
N SER A 33 -38.76 -2.28 -13.79
CA SER A 33 -37.93 -2.52 -14.97
C SER A 33 -37.11 -3.80 -14.85
N ASP A 34 -36.88 -4.46 -15.99
CA ASP A 34 -35.95 -5.57 -16.12
C ASP A 34 -34.52 -5.04 -16.19
N LYS A 35 -33.95 -4.79 -15.01
CA LYS A 35 -32.60 -4.24 -14.86
C LYS A 35 -31.53 -5.14 -15.48
N GLU A 36 -31.76 -6.45 -15.51
CA GLU A 36 -30.85 -7.44 -16.08
C GLU A 36 -30.72 -7.27 -17.60
N VAL A 37 -31.85 -7.15 -18.29
CA VAL A 37 -31.84 -6.86 -19.72
C VAL A 37 -31.18 -5.51 -20.00
N ILE A 38 -31.50 -4.48 -19.21
CA ILE A 38 -30.91 -3.15 -19.36
C ILE A 38 -29.38 -3.20 -19.18
N LEU A 39 -28.90 -3.82 -18.10
CA LEU A 39 -27.47 -3.87 -17.79
C LEU A 39 -26.70 -4.72 -18.81
N ASP A 40 -27.19 -5.90 -19.17
CA ASP A 40 -26.50 -6.79 -20.11
C ASP A 40 -26.43 -6.19 -21.51
N LEU A 41 -27.51 -5.54 -21.98
CA LEU A 41 -27.50 -4.88 -23.27
C LEU A 41 -26.55 -3.69 -23.28
N ILE A 42 -26.71 -2.74 -22.35
CA ILE A 42 -25.91 -1.51 -22.34
C ILE A 42 -24.42 -1.84 -22.16
N THR A 43 -24.06 -2.75 -21.27
CA THR A 43 -22.66 -3.16 -21.04
C THR A 43 -22.10 -4.07 -22.14
N SER A 44 -22.88 -4.45 -23.14
CA SER A 44 -22.40 -5.25 -24.29
C SER A 44 -22.41 -4.46 -25.60
N ARG A 45 -22.57 -3.13 -25.55
CA ARG A 45 -22.52 -2.23 -26.72
C ARG A 45 -21.46 -1.16 -26.50
N SER A 46 -20.73 -0.80 -27.55
CA SER A 46 -19.85 0.36 -27.52
C SER A 46 -20.64 1.65 -27.39
N ASN A 47 -20.00 2.74 -26.96
CA ASN A 47 -20.69 4.02 -26.82
C ASN A 47 -21.27 4.51 -28.16
N ALA A 48 -20.56 4.29 -29.27
CA ALA A 48 -21.05 4.59 -30.60
C ALA A 48 -22.37 3.87 -30.90
N GLN A 49 -22.43 2.57 -30.64
CA GLN A 49 -23.65 1.77 -30.78
C GLN A 49 -24.76 2.24 -29.83
N ARG A 50 -24.43 2.66 -28.60
CA ARG A 50 -25.42 3.25 -27.67
C ARG A 50 -26.02 4.56 -28.21
N GLN A 51 -25.24 5.38 -28.91
CA GLN A 51 -25.78 6.59 -29.57
C GLN A 51 -26.74 6.25 -30.71
N GLU A 52 -26.45 5.19 -31.47
CA GLU A 52 -27.37 4.67 -32.48
C GLU A 52 -28.67 4.14 -31.86
N ILE A 53 -28.57 3.43 -30.72
CA ILE A 53 -29.74 2.97 -29.96
C ILE A 53 -30.59 4.16 -29.48
N CYS A 54 -29.97 5.22 -28.93
CA CYS A 54 -30.71 6.43 -28.54
C CYS A 54 -31.49 7.04 -29.71
N THR A 55 -30.87 7.09 -30.89
CA THR A 55 -31.49 7.62 -32.11
C THR A 55 -32.64 6.73 -32.60
N ALA A 56 -32.46 5.41 -32.59
CA ALA A 56 -33.49 4.44 -32.94
C ALA A 56 -34.68 4.50 -31.96
N TYR A 57 -34.41 4.55 -30.65
CA TYR A 57 -35.43 4.66 -29.61
C TYR A 57 -36.27 5.93 -29.78
N LYS A 58 -35.62 7.06 -30.07
CA LYS A 58 -36.32 8.33 -30.34
C LYS A 58 -37.20 8.23 -31.59
N SER A 59 -36.73 7.55 -32.63
CA SER A 59 -37.46 7.39 -33.89
C SER A 59 -38.66 6.44 -33.77
N LEU A 60 -38.49 5.32 -33.05
CA LEU A 60 -39.52 4.29 -32.88
C LEU A 60 -40.62 4.70 -31.89
N TYR A 61 -40.25 5.39 -30.80
CA TYR A 61 -41.16 5.66 -29.69
C TYR A 61 -41.45 7.15 -29.45
N GLY A 62 -40.72 8.05 -30.10
CA GLY A 62 -40.83 9.50 -29.85
C GLY A 62 -40.30 9.95 -28.49
N LYS A 63 -39.72 9.05 -27.69
CA LYS A 63 -39.26 9.28 -26.32
C LYS A 63 -37.74 9.42 -26.23
N ASP A 64 -37.26 10.02 -25.14
CA ASP A 64 -35.84 10.12 -24.86
C ASP A 64 -35.39 8.95 -23.98
N LEU A 65 -34.53 8.08 -24.50
CA LEU A 65 -34.08 6.87 -23.81
C LEU A 65 -33.40 7.19 -22.47
N ILE A 66 -32.61 8.26 -22.40
CA ILE A 66 -31.90 8.64 -21.18
C ILE A 66 -32.89 9.13 -20.11
N ALA A 67 -33.93 9.87 -20.49
CA ALA A 67 -34.99 10.29 -19.59
C ALA A 67 -35.81 9.11 -19.06
N ASP A 68 -36.17 8.16 -19.93
CA ASP A 68 -36.89 6.95 -19.52
C ASP A 68 -36.02 6.09 -18.57
N LEU A 69 -34.72 5.93 -18.84
CA LEU A 69 -33.79 5.23 -17.94
C LEU A 69 -33.66 5.93 -16.58
N LYS A 70 -33.63 7.27 -16.53
CA LYS A 70 -33.62 8.03 -15.26
C LYS A 70 -34.92 7.89 -14.47
N TYR A 71 -36.03 7.67 -15.16
CA TYR A 71 -37.32 7.47 -14.50
C TYR A 71 -37.42 6.05 -13.91
N GLU A 72 -36.93 5.04 -14.63
CA GLU A 72 -37.04 3.63 -14.25
C GLU A 72 -35.95 3.15 -13.29
N LEU A 73 -34.79 3.81 -13.27
CA LEU A 73 -33.65 3.46 -12.44
C LEU A 73 -33.47 4.48 -11.32
N THR A 74 -32.81 4.07 -10.23
CA THR A 74 -32.45 4.99 -9.15
C THR A 74 -31.04 4.74 -8.60
N GLY A 75 -30.48 5.76 -7.93
CA GLY A 75 -29.26 5.66 -7.14
C GLY A 75 -28.00 5.44 -7.98
N LYS A 76 -27.04 4.67 -7.44
CA LYS A 76 -25.73 4.43 -8.07
C LYS A 76 -25.85 3.72 -9.42
N PHE A 77 -26.79 2.77 -9.53
CA PHE A 77 -27.07 2.05 -10.76
C PHE A 77 -27.61 2.98 -11.86
N GLU A 78 -28.55 3.88 -11.53
CA GLU A 78 -29.00 4.92 -12.45
C GLU A 78 -27.84 5.78 -12.94
N ARG A 79 -27.03 6.33 -12.01
CA ARG A 79 -25.90 7.18 -12.38
C ARG A 79 -24.97 6.46 -13.35
N LEU A 80 -24.60 5.21 -13.06
CA LEU A 80 -23.71 4.42 -13.90
C LEU A 80 -24.29 4.18 -15.30
N VAL A 81 -25.54 3.71 -15.39
CA VAL A 81 -26.21 3.42 -16.66
C VAL A 81 -26.37 4.69 -17.50
N VAL A 82 -26.82 5.80 -16.89
CA VAL A 82 -27.01 7.07 -17.58
C VAL A 82 -25.66 7.64 -18.03
N SER A 83 -24.58 7.47 -17.27
CA SER A 83 -23.23 7.85 -17.70
C SER A 83 -22.75 7.04 -18.91
N LEU A 84 -23.00 5.73 -18.96
CA LEU A 84 -22.66 4.86 -20.09
C LEU A 84 -23.37 5.27 -21.41
N MET A 85 -24.55 5.89 -21.32
CA MET A 85 -25.34 6.33 -22.47
C MET A 85 -24.90 7.69 -23.04
N ARG A 86 -24.11 8.49 -22.30
CA ARG A 86 -23.64 9.80 -22.80
C ARG A 86 -22.45 9.64 -23.74
N PRO A 87 -22.33 10.46 -24.79
CA PRO A 87 -21.07 10.56 -25.53
C PRO A 87 -19.91 10.93 -24.59
N PRO A 88 -18.67 10.45 -24.82
CA PRO A 88 -17.56 10.64 -23.89
C PRO A 88 -17.30 12.10 -23.50
N ALA A 89 -17.29 13.01 -24.48
CA ALA A 89 -17.11 14.44 -24.25
C ALA A 89 -18.21 15.08 -23.39
N TYR A 90 -19.46 14.65 -23.57
CA TYR A 90 -20.60 15.13 -22.76
C TYR A 90 -20.60 14.51 -21.35
N HIS A 91 -20.07 13.30 -21.20
CA HIS A 91 -19.86 12.71 -19.88
C HIS A 91 -18.81 13.51 -19.09
N ASP A 92 -17.65 13.79 -19.69
CA ASP A 92 -16.62 14.60 -19.04
C ASP A 92 -17.12 16.02 -18.73
N ALA A 93 -17.81 16.66 -19.67
CA ALA A 93 -18.41 17.98 -19.43
C ALA A 93 -19.42 17.97 -18.28
N LYS A 94 -20.18 16.88 -18.10
CA LYS A 94 -21.10 16.70 -16.97
C LYS A 94 -20.36 16.52 -15.64
N GLU A 95 -19.27 15.75 -15.62
CA GLU A 95 -18.45 15.56 -14.41
C GLU A 95 -17.75 16.87 -14.01
N ILE A 96 -17.19 17.64 -14.96
CA ILE A 96 -16.68 18.99 -14.71
C ILE A 96 -17.79 19.91 -14.19
N LYS A 97 -18.98 19.87 -14.81
CA LYS A 97 -20.11 20.70 -14.36
C LYS A 97 -20.50 20.40 -12.92
N ASP A 98 -20.57 19.12 -12.57
CA ASP A 98 -20.91 18.70 -11.20
C ASP A 98 -19.81 19.07 -10.21
N ALA A 99 -18.54 19.01 -10.63
CA ALA A 99 -17.39 19.32 -9.77
C ALA A 99 -17.36 20.79 -9.34
N ILE A 100 -17.89 21.71 -10.15
CA ILE A 100 -17.94 23.15 -9.88
C ILE A 100 -19.34 23.65 -9.55
N LYS A 101 -20.31 22.75 -9.37
CA LYS A 101 -21.70 23.12 -9.05
C LYS A 101 -21.96 22.99 -7.56
N GLY A 102 -22.36 24.10 -6.94
CA GLY A 102 -22.88 24.13 -5.57
C GLY A 102 -21.97 24.92 -4.64
N ALA A 103 -22.13 24.71 -3.33
CA ALA A 103 -21.22 25.28 -2.35
C ALA A 103 -20.01 24.36 -2.19
N GLY A 104 -18.86 24.80 -2.70
CA GLY A 104 -17.62 24.03 -2.73
C GLY A 104 -17.28 23.48 -4.12
N THR A 105 -16.08 22.92 -4.23
CA THR A 105 -15.53 22.40 -5.48
C THR A 105 -15.06 20.97 -5.24
N ASN A 106 -15.15 20.10 -6.26
CA ASN A 106 -14.54 18.78 -6.23
C ASN A 106 -13.22 18.81 -6.99
N GLU A 107 -12.16 19.28 -6.32
CA GLU A 107 -10.82 19.43 -6.88
C GLU A 107 -10.28 18.08 -7.36
N ARG A 108 -10.62 16.98 -6.67
CA ARG A 108 -10.20 15.62 -7.06
C ARG A 108 -10.72 15.23 -8.45
N CYS A 109 -11.96 15.60 -8.78
CA CYS A 109 -12.54 15.38 -10.10
C CYS A 109 -11.87 16.25 -11.18
N LEU A 110 -11.67 17.55 -10.88
CA LEU A 110 -10.96 18.47 -11.79
C LEU A 110 -9.55 17.98 -12.11
N ILE A 111 -8.80 17.58 -11.08
CA ILE A 111 -7.43 17.04 -11.20
C ILE A 111 -7.43 15.79 -12.09
N GLU A 112 -8.32 14.83 -11.82
CA GLU A 112 -8.36 13.57 -12.58
C GLU A 112 -8.63 13.81 -14.06
N ILE A 113 -9.63 14.63 -14.40
CA ILE A 113 -9.99 14.87 -15.79
C ILE A 113 -8.89 15.69 -16.48
N LEU A 114 -8.53 16.86 -15.95
CA LEU A 114 -7.63 17.79 -16.66
C LEU A 114 -6.18 17.31 -16.73
N ALA A 115 -5.68 16.53 -15.76
CA ALA A 115 -4.34 15.96 -15.84
C ALA A 115 -4.25 14.80 -16.85
N SER A 116 -5.37 14.12 -17.14
CA SER A 116 -5.38 12.85 -17.87
C SER A 116 -5.94 12.92 -19.28
N ARG A 117 -6.73 13.93 -19.68
CA ARG A 117 -7.26 14.01 -21.05
C ARG A 117 -6.19 14.41 -22.06
N THR A 118 -6.31 13.94 -23.29
CA THR A 118 -5.49 14.40 -24.43
C THR A 118 -6.01 15.73 -24.96
N ASN A 119 -5.23 16.44 -25.78
CA ASN A 119 -5.67 17.71 -26.38
C ASN A 119 -7.00 17.54 -27.16
N GLU A 120 -7.14 16.45 -27.92
CA GLU A 120 -8.39 16.14 -28.65
C GLU A 120 -9.59 15.94 -27.71
N GLN A 121 -9.38 15.22 -26.61
CA GLN A 121 -10.41 15.01 -25.60
C GLN A 121 -10.78 16.32 -24.88
N ILE A 122 -9.80 17.17 -24.56
CA ILE A 122 -10.02 18.50 -23.98
C ILE A 122 -10.85 19.37 -24.93
N HIS A 123 -10.48 19.47 -26.20
CA HIS A 123 -11.23 20.26 -27.19
C HIS A 123 -12.68 19.77 -27.34
N SER A 124 -12.86 18.45 -27.43
CA SER A 124 -14.19 17.84 -27.52
C SER A 124 -15.02 18.11 -26.28
N MET A 125 -14.42 18.03 -25.09
CA MET A 125 -15.07 18.29 -23.81
C MET A 125 -15.46 19.77 -23.65
N VAL A 126 -14.60 20.71 -24.02
CA VAL A 126 -14.91 22.16 -23.99
C VAL A 126 -16.07 22.48 -24.94
N ALA A 127 -16.05 21.92 -26.15
CA ALA A 127 -17.15 22.08 -27.11
C ALA A 127 -18.47 21.51 -26.56
N ALA A 128 -18.44 20.30 -26.00
CA ALA A 128 -19.61 19.66 -25.39
C ALA A 128 -20.15 20.43 -24.18
N TYR A 129 -19.29 21.04 -23.37
CA TYR A 129 -19.70 21.88 -22.25
C TYR A 129 -20.40 23.15 -22.72
N LYS A 130 -19.86 23.80 -23.77
CA LYS A 130 -20.47 24.97 -24.37
C LYS A 130 -21.83 24.64 -24.98
N ASP A 131 -21.95 23.50 -25.68
CA ASP A 131 -23.22 23.04 -26.23
C ASP A 131 -24.25 22.73 -25.13
N ALA A 132 -23.88 21.91 -24.15
CA ALA A 132 -24.80 21.41 -23.14
C ALA A 132 -25.28 22.47 -22.14
N TYR A 133 -24.45 23.47 -21.82
CA TYR A 133 -24.72 24.44 -20.75
C TYR A 133 -24.75 25.90 -21.22
N ASN A 134 -24.36 26.18 -22.47
CA ASN A 134 -24.20 27.54 -23.00
C ASN A 134 -23.26 28.42 -22.16
N ARG A 135 -22.27 27.82 -21.49
CA ARG A 135 -21.28 28.50 -20.64
C ARG A 135 -19.87 28.23 -21.14
N ASP A 136 -18.94 29.10 -20.78
CA ASP A 136 -17.52 28.87 -21.01
C ASP A 136 -16.94 28.02 -19.86
N MET A 137 -16.24 26.94 -20.21
CA MET A 137 -15.68 26.03 -19.21
C MET A 137 -14.50 26.66 -18.46
N GLU A 138 -13.65 27.42 -19.16
CA GLU A 138 -12.48 28.07 -18.55
C GLU A 138 -12.93 29.13 -17.54
N GLU A 139 -13.89 29.98 -17.91
CA GLU A 139 -14.47 30.99 -17.02
C GLU A 139 -15.09 30.36 -15.77
N ASP A 140 -15.83 29.26 -15.92
CA ASP A 140 -16.44 28.56 -14.79
C ASP A 140 -15.36 27.97 -13.86
N ILE A 141 -14.33 27.31 -14.41
CA ILE A 141 -13.21 26.77 -13.61
C ILE A 141 -12.42 27.89 -12.92
N VAL A 142 -12.17 29.00 -13.60
CA VAL A 142 -11.46 30.17 -13.06
C VAL A 142 -12.23 30.80 -11.91
N GLY A 143 -13.57 30.79 -11.98
CA GLY A 143 -14.46 31.31 -10.95
C GLY A 143 -14.47 30.47 -9.67
N ASP A 144 -14.34 29.15 -9.79
CA ASP A 144 -14.38 28.21 -8.67
C ASP A 144 -12.99 27.83 -8.11
N THR A 145 -11.90 28.31 -8.73
CA THR A 145 -10.53 27.95 -8.31
C THR A 145 -9.61 29.16 -8.09
N SER A 146 -8.52 28.96 -7.34
CA SER A 146 -7.60 30.04 -6.97
C SER A 146 -6.12 29.61 -7.02
N GLY A 147 -5.22 30.60 -6.85
CA GLY A 147 -3.78 30.37 -6.72
C GLY A 147 -3.12 29.66 -7.90
N HIS A 148 -2.06 28.90 -7.60
CA HIS A 148 -1.31 28.11 -8.58
C HIS A 148 -2.10 26.91 -9.11
N PHE A 149 -3.00 26.36 -8.29
CA PHE A 149 -3.95 25.33 -8.71
C PHE A 149 -4.76 25.77 -9.92
N LYS A 150 -5.40 26.95 -9.85
CA LYS A 150 -6.10 27.54 -10.99
C LYS A 150 -5.22 27.70 -12.22
N LYS A 151 -4.02 28.29 -12.05
CA LYS A 151 -3.10 28.55 -13.17
C LYS A 151 -2.74 27.27 -13.92
N MET A 152 -2.50 26.18 -13.19
CA MET A 152 -2.19 24.89 -13.80
C MET A 152 -3.42 24.25 -14.48
N LEU A 153 -4.61 24.33 -13.88
CA LEU A 153 -5.83 23.85 -14.54
C LEU A 153 -6.10 24.57 -15.85
N VAL A 154 -5.92 25.89 -15.88
CA VAL A 154 -6.03 26.69 -17.12
C VAL A 154 -4.96 26.27 -18.12
N ALA A 155 -3.70 26.08 -17.69
CA ALA A 155 -2.64 25.60 -18.57
C ALA A 155 -2.91 24.21 -19.18
N LEU A 156 -3.60 23.33 -18.46
CA LEU A 156 -4.01 22.00 -18.96
C LEU A 156 -5.26 22.04 -19.85
N LEU A 157 -6.15 23.01 -19.63
CA LEU A 157 -7.36 23.22 -20.42
C LEU A 157 -7.05 23.91 -21.75
N GLN A 158 -6.06 24.79 -21.75
CA GLN A 158 -5.54 25.41 -22.95
C GLN A 158 -4.66 24.41 -23.71
N GLU A 159 -4.66 24.53 -25.04
CA GLU A 159 -3.88 23.66 -25.90
C GLU A 159 -2.43 23.61 -25.41
N ARG A 160 -1.90 22.42 -25.13
CA ARG A 160 -0.45 22.20 -25.02
C ARG A 160 0.14 22.48 -26.40
N LYS A 161 0.33 23.75 -26.70
CA LYS A 161 1.04 24.12 -27.91
C LYS A 161 2.43 23.55 -27.70
N ASN A 162 2.91 22.72 -28.63
CA ASN A 162 4.33 22.41 -28.81
C ASN A 162 5.06 23.72 -29.20
N VAL A 163 4.96 24.74 -28.36
CA VAL A 163 5.55 26.07 -28.51
C VAL A 163 6.72 26.09 -27.55
N ILE A 164 7.73 25.30 -27.90
CA ILE A 164 9.01 25.88 -28.28
C ILE A 164 9.38 25.24 -29.61
N LYS A 165 9.07 25.93 -30.72
CA LYS A 165 9.99 25.90 -31.84
C LYS A 165 11.28 26.48 -31.28
N CYS A 166 12.35 25.68 -31.20
CA CYS A 166 13.68 26.24 -31.13
C CYS A 166 13.74 27.35 -32.19
N PRO A 167 14.12 28.59 -31.85
CA PRO A 167 14.27 29.63 -32.85
C PRO A 167 15.53 29.32 -33.66
N LEU A 168 15.42 28.38 -34.60
CA LEU A 168 16.32 28.09 -35.72
C LEU A 168 15.80 26.80 -36.41
N GLU A 169 14.78 26.95 -37.26
CA GLU A 169 14.68 26.33 -38.60
C GLU A 169 13.23 26.22 -39.07
N LYS A 170 12.96 26.82 -40.23
CA LYS A 170 11.72 26.66 -40.99
C LYS A 170 11.81 25.31 -41.72
N GLY A 171 11.04 24.29 -41.33
CA GLY A 171 10.79 23.18 -42.26
C GLY A 171 10.40 21.79 -41.77
N ALA A 172 10.24 21.50 -40.48
CA ALA A 172 9.85 20.14 -40.05
C ALA A 172 8.33 20.02 -39.78
N ARG A 173 7.73 18.93 -40.24
CA ARG A 173 6.30 18.60 -40.09
C ARG A 173 6.00 18.18 -38.64
N ASP A 174 4.89 18.69 -38.12
CA ASP A 174 4.39 18.49 -36.76
C ASP A 174 3.65 17.15 -36.60
N GLU A 175 4.32 16.12 -36.07
CA GLU A 175 3.73 14.98 -35.34
C GLU A 175 4.75 14.51 -34.29
N ASP A 176 4.29 13.96 -33.16
CA ASP A 176 5.10 13.44 -32.04
C ASP A 176 6.43 12.80 -32.52
N GLY A 177 7.59 13.40 -32.26
CA GLY A 177 8.82 12.68 -32.62
C GLY A 177 10.19 13.34 -32.64
N VAL A 178 10.35 14.66 -32.45
CA VAL A 178 11.71 15.23 -32.34
C VAL A 178 11.95 15.69 -30.92
N VAL A 179 12.62 14.83 -30.16
CA VAL A 179 13.18 15.17 -28.86
C VAL A 179 14.59 15.73 -29.08
N TYR A 180 14.86 16.91 -28.54
CA TYR A 180 16.18 17.53 -28.60
C TYR A 180 16.89 17.31 -27.27
N GLU A 181 18.03 16.61 -27.30
CA GLU A 181 18.81 16.28 -26.10
C GLU A 181 19.16 17.55 -25.28
N ASP A 182 19.61 18.61 -25.95
CA ASP A 182 19.96 19.88 -25.31
C ASP A 182 18.79 20.47 -24.52
N LEU A 183 17.56 20.36 -25.04
CA LEU A 183 16.36 20.85 -24.37
C LEU A 183 15.95 19.97 -23.18
N ILE A 184 16.28 18.67 -23.21
CA ILE A 184 16.07 17.78 -22.06
C ILE A 184 16.96 18.22 -20.91
N GLU A 185 18.25 18.45 -21.19
CA GLU A 185 19.21 18.90 -20.17
C GLU A 185 18.82 20.28 -19.63
N GLU A 186 18.44 21.21 -20.51
CA GLU A 186 17.98 22.56 -20.13
C GLU A 186 16.74 22.52 -19.24
N ASP A 187 15.69 21.78 -19.64
CA ASP A 187 14.46 21.70 -18.85
C ASP A 187 14.67 20.97 -17.51
N ALA A 188 15.53 19.93 -17.48
CA ALA A 188 15.89 19.26 -16.23
C ALA A 188 16.64 20.20 -15.28
N GLN A 189 17.58 20.98 -15.81
CA GLN A 189 18.30 22.00 -15.04
C GLN A 189 17.37 23.11 -14.55
N HIS A 190 16.40 23.55 -15.37
CA HIS A 190 15.40 24.53 -14.97
C HIS A 190 14.52 24.02 -13.83
N LEU A 191 14.06 22.76 -13.89
CA LEU A 191 13.30 22.17 -12.78
C LEU A 191 14.14 22.07 -11.50
N TYR A 192 15.41 21.71 -11.61
CA TYR A 192 16.31 21.63 -10.45
C TYR A 192 16.52 23.00 -9.81
N SER A 193 16.85 24.01 -10.62
CA SER A 193 17.10 25.37 -10.16
C SER A 193 15.82 26.01 -9.57
N ALA A 194 14.66 25.65 -10.11
CA ALA A 194 13.34 26.10 -9.64
C ALA A 194 12.87 25.39 -8.37
N GLY A 195 13.47 24.26 -7.98
CA GLY A 195 13.08 23.49 -6.79
C GLY A 195 14.26 23.30 -5.85
N GLU A 196 14.98 22.19 -6.01
CA GLU A 196 16.00 21.71 -5.06
C GLU A 196 17.19 22.65 -4.82
N GLU A 197 17.52 23.58 -5.73
CA GLU A 197 18.62 24.53 -5.54
C GLU A 197 18.26 25.71 -4.61
N GLN A 198 16.97 25.91 -4.32
CA GLN A 198 16.48 27.00 -3.49
C GLN A 198 15.54 26.51 -2.40
N TRP A 199 15.23 27.39 -1.44
CA TRP A 199 14.19 27.09 -0.45
C TRP A 199 12.82 27.46 -1.03
N GLY A 200 11.94 26.48 -1.15
CA GLY A 200 10.64 26.62 -1.83
C GLY A 200 10.73 26.26 -3.30
N THR A 201 9.61 26.40 -4.02
CA THR A 201 9.53 26.10 -5.46
C THR A 201 9.12 27.34 -6.25
N ASP A 202 9.74 27.58 -7.40
CA ASP A 202 9.20 28.48 -8.42
C ASP A 202 8.08 27.76 -9.17
N GLU A 203 6.86 27.92 -8.67
CA GLU A 203 5.70 27.21 -9.22
C GLU A 203 5.41 27.62 -10.67
N ALA A 204 5.83 28.81 -11.11
CA ALA A 204 5.59 29.28 -12.47
C ALA A 204 6.41 28.47 -13.50
N ILE A 205 7.67 28.14 -13.18
CA ILE A 205 8.51 27.28 -14.03
C ILE A 205 7.92 25.86 -14.10
N PHE A 206 7.52 25.31 -12.96
CA PHE A 206 6.88 23.99 -12.92
C PHE A 206 5.59 23.95 -13.75
N ILE A 207 4.72 24.95 -13.61
CA ILE A 207 3.48 25.07 -14.42
C ILE A 207 3.81 25.19 -15.91
N MET A 208 4.78 26.03 -16.26
CA MET A 208 5.18 26.24 -17.66
C MET A 208 5.70 24.94 -18.30
N LEU A 209 6.62 24.23 -17.66
CA LEU A 209 7.23 23.03 -18.23
C LEU A 209 6.24 21.86 -18.26
N LEU A 210 5.59 21.55 -17.13
CA LEU A 210 4.68 20.41 -17.02
C LEU A 210 3.36 20.63 -17.78
N GLY A 211 2.94 21.89 -17.95
CA GLY A 211 1.75 22.24 -18.71
C GLY A 211 1.97 22.20 -20.23
N ASN A 212 3.15 22.54 -20.74
CA ASN A 212 3.34 22.77 -22.18
C ASN A 212 4.19 21.72 -22.91
N ARG A 213 5.06 20.98 -22.22
CA ARG A 213 5.92 19.98 -22.88
C ARG A 213 5.15 18.70 -23.24
N SER A 214 5.59 18.03 -24.30
CA SER A 214 5.03 16.74 -24.70
C SER A 214 5.32 15.67 -23.65
N ALA A 215 4.46 14.65 -23.56
CA ALA A 215 4.66 13.58 -22.58
C ALA A 215 5.97 12.81 -22.84
N ALA A 216 6.35 12.61 -24.11
CA ALA A 216 7.59 11.94 -24.48
C ALA A 216 8.83 12.73 -24.01
N HIS A 217 8.82 14.05 -24.20
CA HIS A 217 9.89 14.93 -23.72
C HIS A 217 9.98 14.94 -22.20
N LEU A 218 8.86 15.13 -21.51
CA LEU A 218 8.84 15.19 -20.04
C LEU A 218 9.28 13.87 -19.40
N GLN A 219 9.00 12.71 -20.00
CA GLN A 219 9.52 11.45 -19.49
C GLN A 219 11.06 11.45 -19.46
N LEU A 220 11.71 11.91 -20.53
CA LEU A 220 13.17 11.99 -20.60
C LEU A 220 13.73 13.07 -19.69
N VAL A 221 13.03 14.21 -19.54
CA VAL A 221 13.37 15.25 -18.54
C VAL A 221 13.31 14.70 -17.13
N PHE A 222 12.33 13.85 -16.79
CA PHE A 222 12.25 13.25 -15.45
C PHE A 222 13.38 12.27 -15.18
N ASP A 223 13.76 11.49 -16.19
CA ASP A 223 14.90 10.57 -16.10
C ASP A 223 16.20 11.37 -15.87
N LYS A 224 16.44 12.43 -16.68
CA LYS A 224 17.60 13.32 -16.53
C LYS A 224 17.60 14.10 -15.21
N TYR A 225 16.44 14.58 -14.77
CA TYR A 225 16.29 15.26 -13.47
C TYR A 225 16.69 14.33 -12.31
N GLN A 226 16.30 13.05 -12.39
CA GLN A 226 16.66 12.09 -11.36
C GLN A 226 18.17 11.79 -11.35
N GLU A 227 18.82 11.77 -12.52
CA GLU A 227 20.29 11.69 -12.60
C GLU A 227 20.99 12.89 -11.96
N LEU A 228 20.48 14.11 -12.20
CA LEU A 228 21.06 15.36 -11.69
C LEU A 228 20.88 15.53 -10.18
N THR A 229 19.72 15.15 -9.64
CA THR A 229 19.32 15.47 -8.26
C THR A 229 19.40 14.30 -7.30
N GLU A 230 19.56 13.07 -7.81
CA GLU A 230 19.41 11.82 -7.07
C GLU A 230 18.03 11.64 -6.40
N LYS A 231 17.04 12.48 -6.77
CA LYS A 231 15.65 12.46 -6.31
C LYS A 231 14.69 12.35 -7.49
N SER A 232 13.55 11.69 -7.27
CA SER A 232 12.47 11.73 -8.27
C SER A 232 11.82 13.12 -8.27
N ILE A 233 11.31 13.56 -9.43
CA ILE A 233 10.55 14.82 -9.52
C ILE A 233 9.32 14.82 -8.59
N GLU A 234 8.70 13.66 -8.35
CA GLU A 234 7.61 13.54 -7.37
C GLU A 234 8.07 13.77 -5.93
N ASP A 235 9.27 13.31 -5.57
CA ASP A 235 9.79 13.55 -4.23
C ASP A 235 10.05 15.03 -3.98
N SER A 236 10.60 15.75 -4.96
CA SER A 236 10.78 17.20 -4.90
C SER A 236 9.43 17.93 -4.83
N ILE A 237 8.44 17.53 -5.63
CA ILE A 237 7.09 18.11 -5.56
C ILE A 237 6.47 17.90 -4.17
N LYS A 238 6.58 16.69 -3.60
CA LYS A 238 6.02 16.36 -2.28
C LYS A 238 6.72 17.07 -1.12
N SER A 239 8.00 17.41 -1.25
CA SER A 239 8.72 18.12 -0.18
C SER A 239 8.47 19.62 -0.20
N GLU A 240 8.19 20.20 -1.37
CA GLU A 240 8.12 21.65 -1.53
C GLU A 240 6.70 22.21 -1.74
N LEU A 241 5.76 21.42 -2.26
CA LEU A 241 4.39 21.86 -2.51
C LEU A 241 3.40 21.26 -1.51
N SER A 242 2.23 21.89 -1.38
CA SER A 242 1.14 21.38 -0.53
C SER A 242 -0.25 21.58 -1.15
N GLY A 243 -1.25 20.92 -0.56
CA GLY A 243 -2.66 21.11 -0.89
C GLY A 243 -3.06 20.59 -2.28
N ASP A 244 -4.08 21.19 -2.89
CA ASP A 244 -4.59 20.73 -4.19
C ASP A 244 -3.63 21.01 -5.36
N PHE A 245 -2.77 22.01 -5.22
CA PHE A 245 -1.73 22.27 -6.21
C PHE A 245 -0.71 21.13 -6.26
N GLU A 246 -0.19 20.68 -5.10
CA GLU A 246 0.68 19.49 -5.02
C GLU A 246 0.00 18.26 -5.66
N ARG A 247 -1.26 18.00 -5.30
CA ARG A 247 -2.04 16.87 -5.84
C ARG A 247 -2.19 16.94 -7.36
N LEU A 248 -2.43 18.13 -7.90
CA LEU A 248 -2.53 18.35 -9.35
C LEU A 248 -1.19 18.09 -10.05
N MET A 249 -0.11 18.64 -9.52
CA MET A 249 1.23 18.47 -10.11
C MET A 249 1.66 17.00 -10.10
N LEU A 250 1.43 16.29 -9.00
CA LEU A 250 1.65 14.85 -8.93
C LEU A 250 0.78 14.06 -9.91
N ALA A 251 -0.49 14.44 -10.09
CA ALA A 251 -1.36 13.80 -11.06
C ALA A 251 -0.88 13.99 -12.50
N VAL A 252 -0.39 15.18 -12.84
CA VAL A 252 0.20 15.49 -14.16
C VAL A 252 1.44 14.65 -14.40
N VAL A 253 2.39 14.61 -13.45
CA VAL A 253 3.59 13.78 -13.55
C VAL A 253 3.22 12.29 -13.70
N GLN A 254 2.27 11.79 -12.91
CA GLN A 254 1.80 10.40 -13.01
C GLN A 254 1.16 10.10 -14.37
N CYS A 255 0.35 11.01 -14.91
CA CYS A 255 -0.27 10.86 -16.23
C CYS A 255 0.76 10.94 -17.37
N VAL A 256 1.79 11.78 -17.23
CA VAL A 256 2.93 11.82 -18.17
C VAL A 256 3.67 10.48 -18.16
N ARG A 257 3.92 9.89 -16.99
CA ARG A 257 4.59 8.58 -16.88
C ARG A 257 3.73 7.43 -17.37
N SER A 258 2.50 7.32 -16.87
CA SER A 258 1.54 6.27 -17.25
C SER A 258 0.13 6.62 -16.79
N ARG A 259 -0.75 6.96 -17.74
CA ARG A 259 -2.18 7.15 -17.50
C ARG A 259 -2.85 5.89 -16.92
N PRO A 260 -2.61 4.66 -17.42
CA PRO A 260 -3.18 3.46 -16.81
C PRO A 260 -2.79 3.31 -15.33
N MET A 261 -1.54 3.59 -14.98
CA MET A 261 -1.06 3.54 -13.59
C MET A 261 -1.74 4.60 -12.71
N PHE A 262 -1.92 5.82 -13.23
CA PHE A 262 -2.66 6.88 -12.54
C PHE A 262 -4.09 6.42 -12.20
N TYR A 263 -4.82 5.88 -13.17
CA TYR A 263 -6.18 5.38 -12.94
C TYR A 263 -6.22 4.17 -12.02
N ALA A 264 -5.27 3.24 -12.11
CA ALA A 264 -5.18 2.11 -11.20
C ALA A 264 -5.06 2.58 -9.75
N LYS A 265 -4.20 3.56 -9.48
CA LYS A 265 -4.06 4.18 -8.15
C LYS A 265 -5.34 4.88 -7.70
N ARG A 266 -6.01 5.61 -8.60
CA ARG A 266 -7.27 6.30 -8.29
C ARG A 266 -8.42 5.32 -7.99
N LEU A 267 -8.55 4.24 -8.76
CA LEU A 267 -9.54 3.18 -8.53
C LEU A 267 -9.31 2.52 -7.18
N TYR A 268 -8.06 2.19 -6.83
CA TYR A 268 -7.75 1.64 -5.52
C TYR A 268 -8.16 2.60 -4.41
N LYS A 269 -7.76 3.88 -4.51
CA LYS A 269 -8.16 4.91 -3.54
C LYS A 269 -9.69 5.05 -3.42
N SER A 270 -10.45 4.85 -4.51
CA SER A 270 -11.91 4.95 -4.47
C SER A 270 -12.61 3.81 -3.74
N MET A 271 -11.97 2.64 -3.60
CA MET A 271 -12.55 1.45 -2.95
C MET A 271 -11.80 1.05 -1.66
N LYS A 272 -10.81 1.85 -1.27
CA LYS A 272 -9.97 1.55 -0.12
C LYS A 272 -10.63 2.09 1.16
N GLY A 273 -10.90 1.20 2.11
CA GLY A 273 -11.30 1.57 3.47
C GLY A 273 -12.72 1.13 3.78
N LEU A 274 -13.40 1.85 4.68
CA LEU A 274 -14.84 1.66 4.89
C LEU A 274 -15.61 2.57 3.95
N GLY A 275 -16.40 1.98 3.05
CA GLY A 275 -17.17 2.69 2.03
C GLY A 275 -16.38 2.95 0.74
N THR A 276 -17.11 3.48 -0.26
CA THR A 276 -16.62 3.64 -1.63
C THR A 276 -16.87 5.08 -2.11
N ASP A 277 -15.89 5.70 -2.77
CA ASP A 277 -16.11 6.89 -3.60
C ASP A 277 -16.71 6.47 -4.96
N ASP A 278 -18.00 6.15 -4.94
CA ASP A 278 -18.72 5.64 -6.12
C ASP A 278 -18.69 6.61 -7.31
N ASN A 279 -18.63 7.92 -7.06
CA ASN A 279 -18.60 8.89 -8.16
C ASN A 279 -17.29 8.76 -8.94
N THR A 280 -16.16 8.63 -8.24
CA THR A 280 -14.86 8.37 -8.87
C THR A 280 -14.83 6.99 -9.52
N LEU A 281 -15.34 5.95 -8.85
CA LEU A 281 -15.40 4.60 -9.42
C LEU A 281 -16.20 4.58 -10.73
N ILE A 282 -17.40 5.15 -10.74
CA ILE A 282 -18.26 5.25 -11.93
C ILE A 282 -17.53 6.03 -13.05
N ARG A 283 -16.99 7.21 -12.74
CA ARG A 283 -16.35 8.07 -13.74
C ARG A 283 -15.17 7.38 -14.43
N ILE A 284 -14.30 6.71 -13.67
CA ILE A 284 -13.15 6.00 -14.24
C ILE A 284 -13.61 4.77 -15.02
N MET A 285 -14.50 3.94 -14.44
CA MET A 285 -14.95 2.71 -15.09
C MET A 285 -15.68 2.99 -16.41
N VAL A 286 -16.44 4.08 -16.51
CA VAL A 286 -17.11 4.51 -17.74
C VAL A 286 -16.12 5.14 -18.73
N SER A 287 -15.32 6.12 -18.29
CA SER A 287 -14.46 6.88 -19.22
C SER A 287 -13.31 6.05 -19.81
N ARG A 288 -12.92 4.94 -19.15
CA ARG A 288 -11.78 4.11 -19.56
C ARG A 288 -12.17 2.73 -20.11
N SER A 289 -13.43 2.29 -19.99
CA SER A 289 -13.88 0.97 -20.48
C SER A 289 -13.64 0.74 -21.97
N GLU A 290 -13.60 1.84 -22.73
CA GLU A 290 -13.40 1.89 -24.17
C GLU A 290 -12.08 2.63 -24.47
N ILE A 291 -11.01 2.47 -23.68
CA ILE A 291 -9.70 3.06 -24.02
C ILE A 291 -8.58 2.11 -23.61
N ASP A 292 -8.38 1.93 -22.30
CA ASP A 292 -7.21 1.27 -21.71
C ASP A 292 -7.53 0.50 -20.42
N MET A 293 -8.80 0.10 -20.22
CA MET A 293 -9.22 -0.64 -19.02
C MET A 293 -8.42 -1.94 -18.80
N LEU A 294 -7.99 -2.62 -19.87
CA LEU A 294 -7.11 -3.80 -19.74
C LEU A 294 -5.75 -3.42 -19.15
N ASP A 295 -5.15 -2.31 -19.57
CA ASP A 295 -3.86 -1.84 -19.07
C ASP A 295 -3.97 -1.34 -17.62
N ILE A 296 -5.11 -0.73 -17.27
CA ILE A 296 -5.42 -0.30 -15.90
C ILE A 296 -5.48 -1.52 -14.98
N ARG A 297 -6.13 -2.63 -15.39
CA ARG A 297 -6.21 -3.87 -14.59
C ARG A 297 -4.83 -4.45 -14.30
N GLU A 298 -3.94 -4.45 -15.29
CA GLU A 298 -2.57 -4.92 -15.09
C GLU A 298 -1.76 -4.01 -14.15
N CYS A 299 -1.85 -2.69 -14.36
CA CYS A 299 -1.22 -1.71 -13.47
C CYS A 299 -1.74 -1.84 -12.04
N PHE A 300 -3.03 -2.14 -11.87
CA PHE A 300 -3.65 -2.39 -10.57
C PHE A 300 -3.03 -3.61 -9.91
N ARG A 301 -2.89 -4.73 -10.64
CA ARG A 301 -2.30 -5.97 -10.13
C ARG A 301 -0.82 -5.84 -9.81
N LEU A 302 -0.09 -4.96 -10.50
CA LEU A 302 1.30 -4.61 -10.18
C LEU A 302 1.44 -3.88 -8.84
N CYS A 303 0.43 -3.11 -8.45
CA CYS A 303 0.49 -2.26 -7.26
C CYS A 303 -0.18 -2.88 -6.04
N TYR A 304 -1.16 -3.76 -6.25
CA TYR A 304 -2.08 -4.20 -5.20
C TYR A 304 -2.15 -5.72 -5.09
N GLU A 305 -2.60 -6.18 -3.92
CA GLU A 305 -2.69 -7.61 -3.60
C GLU A 305 -3.91 -8.28 -4.24
N LYS A 306 -4.98 -7.53 -4.51
CA LYS A 306 -6.20 -7.99 -5.16
C LYS A 306 -6.28 -7.47 -6.60
N SER A 307 -6.94 -8.20 -7.49
CA SER A 307 -7.33 -7.65 -8.79
C SER A 307 -8.34 -6.50 -8.64
N LEU A 308 -8.42 -5.66 -9.67
CA LEU A 308 -9.47 -4.64 -9.77
C LEU A 308 -10.86 -5.28 -9.69
N TYR A 309 -11.04 -6.44 -10.34
CA TYR A 309 -12.29 -7.20 -10.34
C TYR A 309 -12.69 -7.63 -8.92
N SER A 310 -11.79 -8.31 -8.20
CA SER A 310 -12.04 -8.75 -6.81
C SER A 310 -12.35 -7.56 -5.90
N MET A 311 -11.63 -6.45 -6.03
CA MET A 311 -11.86 -5.28 -5.20
C MET A 311 -13.24 -4.64 -5.47
N ILE A 312 -13.68 -4.57 -6.73
CA ILE A 312 -15.04 -4.13 -7.07
C ILE A 312 -16.08 -5.11 -6.51
N GLU A 313 -15.84 -6.42 -6.62
CA GLU A 313 -16.80 -7.45 -6.22
C GLU A 313 -17.11 -7.42 -4.72
N GLU A 314 -16.08 -7.19 -3.91
CA GLU A 314 -16.17 -7.11 -2.46
C GLU A 314 -16.76 -5.78 -1.97
N ASP A 315 -16.45 -4.67 -2.64
CA ASP A 315 -16.80 -3.32 -2.16
C ASP A 315 -18.16 -2.82 -2.69
N THR A 316 -18.76 -3.54 -3.66
CA THR A 316 -20.03 -3.14 -4.26
C THR A 316 -21.09 -4.27 -4.25
N SER A 317 -22.36 -3.92 -4.46
CA SER A 317 -23.49 -4.86 -4.42
C SER A 317 -24.53 -4.62 -5.52
N GLY A 318 -25.40 -5.61 -5.73
CA GLY A 318 -26.57 -5.51 -6.63
C GLY A 318 -26.21 -5.34 -8.11
N GLU A 319 -27.12 -4.74 -8.88
CA GLU A 319 -26.94 -4.49 -10.32
C GLU A 319 -25.80 -3.51 -10.59
N TYR A 320 -25.60 -2.54 -9.69
CA TYR A 320 -24.46 -1.63 -9.73
C TYR A 320 -23.12 -2.38 -9.77
N LYS A 321 -22.92 -3.36 -8.87
CA LYS A 321 -21.74 -4.24 -8.90
C LYS A 321 -21.62 -4.93 -10.25
N ARG A 322 -22.69 -5.60 -10.69
CA ARG A 322 -22.65 -6.41 -11.92
C ARG A 322 -22.31 -5.59 -13.15
N THR A 323 -22.82 -4.37 -13.26
CA THR A 323 -22.46 -3.44 -14.32
C THR A 323 -20.99 -3.05 -14.24
N LEU A 324 -20.47 -2.70 -13.05
CA LEU A 324 -19.04 -2.39 -12.89
C LEU A 324 -18.13 -3.57 -13.24
N LEU A 325 -18.50 -4.79 -12.85
CA LEU A 325 -17.74 -6.00 -13.19
C LEU A 325 -17.75 -6.25 -14.71
N LYS A 326 -18.88 -6.04 -15.41
CA LYS A 326 -18.92 -6.09 -16.88
C LYS A 326 -18.01 -5.05 -17.53
N LEU A 327 -17.97 -3.82 -17.00
CA LEU A 327 -17.03 -2.79 -17.46
C LEU A 327 -15.58 -3.14 -17.16
N CYS A 328 -15.32 -3.77 -16.01
CA CYS A 328 -14.00 -4.26 -15.64
C CYS A 328 -13.55 -5.41 -16.57
N GLY A 329 -14.46 -6.27 -16.99
CA GLY A 329 -14.14 -7.49 -17.74
C GLY A 329 -14.05 -8.71 -16.83
N GLY A 330 -13.02 -9.54 -17.00
CA GLY A 330 -12.86 -10.78 -16.23
C GLY A 330 -12.01 -10.61 -14.96
N ASP A 331 -12.02 -11.64 -14.12
CA ASP A 331 -11.05 -11.77 -13.05
C ASP A 331 -9.70 -12.26 -13.62
N ASP A 332 -8.68 -11.40 -13.54
CA ASP A 332 -7.33 -11.69 -14.03
C ASP A 332 -6.39 -12.20 -12.94
N ASP A 333 -6.91 -12.64 -11.79
CA ASP A 333 -6.10 -13.24 -10.72
C ASP A 333 -5.23 -14.41 -11.24
N VAL A 334 -5.54 -14.96 -12.42
CA VAL A 334 -4.86 -16.13 -13.03
C VAL A 334 -3.94 -15.79 -14.24
N ALA A 335 -4.02 -14.60 -14.84
CA ALA A 335 -3.37 -14.33 -16.14
C ALA A 335 -1.85 -14.09 -16.05
N GLY A 336 -1.03 -15.03 -16.55
CA GLY A 336 0.41 -15.11 -16.29
C GLY A 336 1.36 -14.36 -17.23
N GLU A 337 0.88 -13.47 -18.09
CA GLU A 337 1.71 -12.70 -19.03
C GLU A 337 1.33 -11.22 -18.96
N PHE A 338 2.34 -10.34 -18.91
CA PHE A 338 2.14 -8.90 -19.02
C PHE A 338 1.87 -8.48 -20.45
N PHE A 339 1.02 -7.47 -20.66
CA PHE A 339 1.15 -6.66 -21.88
C PHE A 339 2.45 -5.82 -21.84
N PRO A 340 3.05 -5.50 -23.01
CA PRO A 340 4.33 -4.80 -23.07
C PRO A 340 4.40 -3.51 -22.23
N GLU A 341 3.30 -2.76 -22.15
CA GLU A 341 3.19 -1.53 -21.36
C GLU A 341 3.34 -1.78 -19.85
N ALA A 342 2.70 -2.83 -19.32
CA ALA A 342 2.77 -3.13 -17.89
C ALA A 342 4.14 -3.74 -17.52
N ALA A 343 4.78 -4.49 -18.42
CA ALA A 343 6.16 -4.92 -18.23
C ALA A 343 7.14 -3.73 -18.21
N GLN A 344 6.96 -2.75 -19.10
CA GLN A 344 7.74 -1.51 -19.08
C GLN A 344 7.57 -0.76 -17.75
N ILE A 345 6.34 -0.72 -17.21
CA ILE A 345 6.07 -0.11 -15.91
C ILE A 345 6.77 -0.89 -14.79
N ALA A 346 6.66 -2.22 -14.77
CA ALA A 346 7.33 -3.06 -13.77
C ALA A 346 8.86 -2.86 -13.82
N TYR A 347 9.43 -2.82 -15.02
CA TYR A 347 10.85 -2.51 -15.24
C TYR A 347 11.23 -1.15 -14.65
N LYS A 348 10.47 -0.10 -14.98
CA LYS A 348 10.70 1.25 -14.45
C LYS A 348 10.54 1.32 -12.93
N MET A 349 9.63 0.56 -12.32
CA MET A 349 9.50 0.49 -10.86
C MET A 349 10.78 -0.06 -10.20
N TRP A 350 11.37 -1.12 -10.77
CA TRP A 350 12.64 -1.67 -10.30
C TRP A 350 13.82 -0.75 -10.57
N GLU A 351 13.81 -0.04 -11.70
CA GLU A 351 14.79 0.99 -12.04
C GLU A 351 14.81 2.13 -11.03
N ILE A 352 13.64 2.74 -10.77
CA ILE A 352 13.47 3.80 -9.77
C ILE A 352 13.93 3.31 -8.40
N SER A 353 13.50 2.12 -7.97
CA SER A 353 13.96 1.50 -6.72
C SER A 353 15.49 1.35 -6.66
N SER A 354 16.13 1.05 -7.80
CA SER A 354 17.59 0.87 -7.89
C SER A 354 18.38 2.19 -7.85
N MET A 355 17.79 3.29 -8.33
CA MET A 355 18.45 4.60 -8.44
C MET A 355 18.17 5.51 -7.22
N THR A 356 17.06 5.29 -6.52
CA THR A 356 16.64 6.17 -5.42
C THR A 356 17.55 6.00 -4.20
N LYS A 357 18.28 7.06 -3.83
CA LYS A 357 18.99 7.12 -2.54
C LYS A 357 18.07 7.69 -1.47
N VAL A 358 17.53 6.81 -0.63
CA VAL A 358 16.67 7.21 0.48
C VAL A 358 17.52 7.51 1.71
N GLN A 359 17.49 8.77 2.18
CA GLN A 359 18.01 9.09 3.50
C GLN A 359 17.00 8.61 4.57
N LEU A 360 17.39 7.60 5.35
CA LEU A 360 16.58 7.08 6.43
C LEU A 360 16.63 8.03 7.64
N ARG A 361 15.47 8.36 8.20
CA ARG A 361 15.32 9.25 9.35
C ARG A 361 14.34 8.65 10.38
N GLY A 362 14.78 8.57 11.62
CA GLY A 362 13.91 8.29 12.77
C GLY A 362 13.08 9.51 13.20
N THR A 363 11.99 9.26 13.92
CA THR A 363 11.15 10.30 14.54
C THR A 363 11.61 10.63 15.96
N VAL A 364 12.28 9.71 16.64
CA VAL A 364 12.90 9.93 17.95
C VAL A 364 14.37 10.33 17.75
N GLN A 365 14.76 11.45 18.37
CA GLN A 365 16.12 11.99 18.32
C GLN A 365 16.71 12.09 19.74
N PRO A 366 18.05 12.04 19.90
CA PRO A 366 18.69 12.27 21.19
C PRO A 366 18.31 13.63 21.78
N CYS A 367 17.98 13.67 23.07
CA CYS A 367 17.71 14.92 23.78
C CYS A 367 19.03 15.69 23.98
N SER A 368 19.05 16.98 23.67
CA SER A 368 20.24 17.84 23.78
C SER A 368 20.66 18.11 25.23
N ASP A 369 19.70 18.42 26.10
CA ASP A 369 19.92 18.77 27.51
C ASP A 369 19.73 17.53 28.40
N PHE A 370 20.42 16.45 28.05
CA PHE A 370 20.23 15.15 28.68
C PHE A 370 20.97 15.06 30.03
N ASP A 371 20.19 14.85 31.11
CA ASP A 371 20.69 14.50 32.44
C ASP A 371 20.08 13.17 32.91
N PRO A 372 20.85 12.05 32.86
CA PRO A 372 20.34 10.74 33.25
C PRO A 372 20.03 10.62 34.75
N ALA A 373 20.66 11.44 35.60
CA ALA A 373 20.39 11.44 37.04
C ALA A 373 19.06 12.11 37.35
N SER A 374 18.77 13.24 36.70
CA SER A 374 17.46 13.91 36.79
C SER A 374 16.36 12.98 36.28
N ASP A 375 16.52 12.43 35.08
CA ASP A 375 15.53 11.52 34.49
C ASP A 375 15.28 10.29 35.37
N ALA A 376 16.33 9.71 35.96
CA ALA A 376 16.18 8.57 36.88
C ALA A 376 15.41 8.93 38.15
N GLN A 377 15.63 10.13 38.71
CA GLN A 377 14.90 10.61 39.88
C GLN A 377 13.43 10.91 39.55
N ASP A 378 13.17 11.53 38.41
CA ASP A 378 11.82 11.86 37.95
C ASP A 378 11.01 10.59 37.65
N LEU A 379 11.61 9.59 36.99
CA LEU A 379 11.00 8.28 36.81
C LEU A 379 10.71 7.60 38.15
N ARG A 380 11.64 7.68 39.12
CA ARG A 380 11.39 7.10 40.45
C ARG A 380 10.23 7.79 41.15
N LYS A 381 10.14 9.11 41.05
CA LYS A 381 9.07 9.92 41.62
C LYS A 381 7.72 9.60 40.98
N ALA A 382 7.69 9.45 39.65
CA ALA A 382 6.50 9.06 38.90
C ALA A 382 5.94 7.69 39.31
N MET A 383 6.82 6.78 39.75
CA MET A 383 6.48 5.44 40.24
C MET A 383 6.39 5.36 41.79
N LYS A 384 6.30 6.48 42.51
CA LYS A 384 6.27 6.49 43.99
C LYS A 384 4.89 6.86 44.51
N GLY A 385 4.27 5.95 45.24
CA GLY A 385 3.06 6.22 46.02
C GLY A 385 1.91 5.33 45.60
N PHE A 386 0.69 5.80 45.81
CA PHE A 386 -0.51 5.14 45.30
C PHE A 386 -0.85 5.75 43.94
N GLY A 387 -0.81 4.93 42.89
CA GLY A 387 -0.93 5.39 41.50
C GLY A 387 0.43 5.65 40.84
N THR A 388 0.39 5.82 39.52
CA THR A 388 1.53 6.07 38.65
C THR A 388 1.33 7.41 37.95
N ASP A 389 2.40 8.16 37.69
CA ASP A 389 2.38 9.30 36.79
C ASP A 389 2.86 8.85 35.40
N GLU A 390 1.92 8.30 34.62
CA GLU A 390 2.20 7.82 33.27
C GLU A 390 2.72 8.94 32.36
N ASP A 391 2.27 10.18 32.55
CA ASP A 391 2.66 11.33 31.74
C ASP A 391 4.15 11.64 31.84
N THR A 392 4.69 11.64 33.07
CA THR A 392 6.13 11.81 33.28
C THR A 392 6.92 10.65 32.66
N ILE A 393 6.47 9.40 32.85
CA ILE A 393 7.12 8.22 32.26
C ILE A 393 7.14 8.31 30.73
N ILE A 394 6.00 8.61 30.12
CA ILE A 394 5.85 8.70 28.67
C ILE A 394 6.73 9.81 28.12
N ASN A 395 6.68 11.01 28.71
CA ASN A 395 7.46 12.15 28.24
C ASN A 395 8.98 11.90 28.30
N ILE A 396 9.47 11.26 29.36
CA ILE A 396 10.90 10.92 29.47
C ILE A 396 11.23 9.82 28.47
N VAL A 397 10.54 8.68 28.51
CA VAL A 397 10.91 7.52 27.69
C VAL A 397 10.81 7.83 26.19
N THR A 398 9.75 8.48 25.73
CA THR A 398 9.55 8.73 24.28
C THR A 398 10.46 9.82 23.71
N LYS A 399 11.02 10.72 24.55
CA LYS A 399 11.87 11.85 24.13
C LYS A 399 13.35 11.65 24.45
N ARG A 400 13.78 10.41 24.61
CA ARG A 400 15.18 10.00 24.79
C ARG A 400 15.51 8.93 23.77
N SER A 401 16.69 9.00 23.17
CA SER A 401 17.16 7.92 22.30
C SER A 401 17.36 6.64 23.09
N ASN A 402 17.43 5.49 22.41
CA ASN A 402 17.65 4.22 23.08
C ASN A 402 18.94 4.21 23.91
N ALA A 403 20.01 4.81 23.38
CA ALA A 403 21.28 4.97 24.08
C ALA A 403 21.10 5.74 25.40
N GLN A 404 20.39 6.87 25.37
CA GLN A 404 20.06 7.65 26.57
C GLN A 404 19.20 6.84 27.54
N ARG A 405 18.22 6.07 27.06
CA ARG A 405 17.42 5.17 27.92
C ARG A 405 18.28 4.10 28.61
N GLN A 406 19.31 3.56 27.93
CA GLN A 406 20.25 2.63 28.55
C GLN A 406 21.08 3.29 29.65
N GLU A 407 21.49 4.55 29.45
CA GLU A 407 22.20 5.33 30.45
C GLU A 407 21.31 5.62 31.67
N ILE A 408 20.05 6.01 31.45
CA ILE A 408 19.04 6.15 32.52
C ILE A 408 18.91 4.84 33.30
N ARG A 409 18.81 3.68 32.63
CA ARG A 409 18.74 2.37 33.32
C ARG A 409 19.95 2.12 34.22
N HIS A 410 21.15 2.44 33.73
CA HIS A 410 22.38 2.27 34.49
C HIS A 410 22.40 3.19 35.71
N VAL A 411 22.10 4.48 35.52
CA VAL A 411 22.10 5.51 36.56
C VAL A 411 21.00 5.26 37.60
N PHE A 412 19.81 4.83 37.18
CA PHE A 412 18.73 4.44 38.09
C PHE A 412 19.16 3.32 39.04
N LYS A 413 19.86 2.30 38.50
CA LYS A 413 20.38 1.20 39.32
C LYS A 413 21.51 1.65 40.26
N SER A 414 22.43 2.51 39.80
CA SER A 414 23.56 2.96 40.62
C SER A 414 23.13 3.93 41.72
N LEU A 415 22.23 4.87 41.43
CA LEU A 415 21.77 5.88 42.39
C LEU A 415 20.73 5.34 43.38
N LEU A 416 19.82 4.46 42.92
CA LEU A 416 18.66 4.04 43.71
C LEU A 416 18.71 2.58 44.16
N GLY A 417 19.65 1.78 43.63
CA GLY A 417 19.77 0.35 43.96
C GLY A 417 18.60 -0.51 43.47
N ARG A 418 17.79 -0.02 42.51
CA ARG A 418 16.58 -0.66 41.99
C ARG A 418 16.72 -1.00 40.52
N ASP A 419 15.93 -1.95 40.04
CA ASP A 419 15.86 -2.29 38.61
C ASP A 419 14.71 -1.53 37.95
N LEU A 420 15.04 -0.56 37.10
CA LEU A 420 14.04 0.29 36.42
C LEU A 420 13.04 -0.53 35.59
N MET A 421 13.49 -1.62 34.96
CA MET A 421 12.62 -2.48 34.15
C MET A 421 11.60 -3.23 35.01
N ALA A 422 12.00 -3.69 36.20
CA ALA A 422 11.09 -4.32 37.16
C ALA A 422 10.07 -3.32 37.72
N ASP A 423 10.52 -2.10 38.08
CA ASP A 423 9.66 -1.04 38.58
C ASP A 423 8.63 -0.61 37.51
N LEU A 424 9.06 -0.32 36.28
CA LEU A 424 8.13 0.03 35.19
C LEU A 424 7.11 -1.08 34.90
N LYS A 425 7.52 -2.35 35.01
CA LYS A 425 6.64 -3.49 34.79
C LYS A 425 5.61 -3.67 35.90
N SER A 426 5.89 -3.26 37.15
CA SER A 426 4.91 -3.31 38.23
C SER A 426 3.91 -2.16 38.15
N GLU A 427 4.35 -0.99 37.69
CA GLU A 427 3.51 0.21 37.65
C GLU A 427 2.64 0.31 36.39
N LEU A 428 3.09 -0.21 35.25
CA LEU A 428 2.37 -0.10 33.97
C LEU A 428 1.65 -1.39 33.60
N SER A 429 0.50 -1.27 32.92
CA SER A 429 -0.29 -2.42 32.45
C SER A 429 -0.53 -2.44 30.94
N LYS A 430 -1.00 -3.59 30.43
CA LYS A 430 -1.48 -3.79 29.06
C LYS A 430 -0.50 -3.29 27.96
N ASN A 431 -1.02 -2.59 26.94
CA ASN A 431 -0.26 -2.13 25.77
C ASN A 431 0.71 -1.01 26.09
N LEU A 432 0.38 -0.10 27.02
CA LEU A 432 1.31 0.92 27.48
C LEU A 432 2.57 0.28 28.08
N CYS A 433 2.40 -0.72 28.96
CA CYS A 433 3.51 -1.49 29.51
C CYS A 433 4.34 -2.15 28.40
N ARG A 434 3.70 -2.81 27.42
CA ARG A 434 4.42 -3.43 26.29
C ARG A 434 5.24 -2.42 25.49
N LEU A 435 4.67 -1.26 25.21
CA LEU A 435 5.29 -0.19 24.44
C LEU A 435 6.47 0.42 25.19
N ILE A 436 6.28 0.87 26.44
CA ILE A 436 7.34 1.46 27.27
C ILE A 436 8.46 0.45 27.52
N MET A 437 8.13 -0.79 27.87
CA MET A 437 9.14 -1.84 28.04
C MET A 437 9.88 -2.13 26.74
N GLY A 438 9.23 -2.02 25.58
CA GLY A 438 9.87 -2.16 24.28
C GLY A 438 10.91 -1.06 24.04
N LEU A 439 10.54 0.20 24.27
CA LEU A 439 11.43 1.36 24.11
C LEU A 439 12.67 1.33 25.02
N MET A 440 12.55 0.72 26.20
CA MET A 440 13.62 0.63 27.19
C MET A 440 14.62 -0.53 26.95
N MET A 441 14.26 -1.51 26.13
CA MET A 441 15.16 -2.61 25.73
C MET A 441 16.14 -2.13 24.66
N THR A 442 17.33 -2.73 24.57
CA THR A 442 18.18 -2.47 23.40
C THR A 442 17.50 -3.03 22.13
N PRO A 443 17.80 -2.51 20.92
CA PRO A 443 17.19 -3.01 19.68
C PRO A 443 17.30 -4.54 19.53
N ALA A 444 18.49 -5.09 19.75
CA ALA A 444 18.74 -6.52 19.69
C ALA A 444 17.98 -7.33 20.76
N GLU A 445 17.86 -6.82 21.99
CA GLU A 445 17.06 -7.47 23.04
C GLU A 445 15.56 -7.45 22.69
N PHE A 446 15.08 -6.33 22.13
CA PHE A 446 13.68 -6.18 21.74
C PHE A 446 13.32 -7.18 20.63
N ASP A 447 14.10 -7.21 19.55
CA ASP A 447 13.88 -8.14 18.44
C ASP A 447 13.97 -9.61 18.89
N ALA A 448 14.95 -9.95 19.73
CA ALA A 448 15.06 -11.30 20.29
C ALA A 448 13.81 -11.70 21.09
N LYS A 449 13.25 -10.77 21.88
CA LYS A 449 12.00 -10.98 22.62
C LYS A 449 10.79 -11.09 21.68
N MET A 450 10.74 -10.31 20.60
CA MET A 450 9.67 -10.41 19.60
C MET A 450 9.72 -11.74 18.86
N MET A 451 10.89 -12.20 18.43
CA MET A 451 11.09 -13.54 17.86
C MET A 451 10.64 -14.64 18.83
N LYS A 452 11.03 -14.53 20.10
CA LYS A 452 10.60 -15.51 21.12
C LYS A 452 9.09 -15.53 21.26
N LYS A 453 8.44 -14.36 21.31
CA LYS A 453 6.99 -14.25 21.47
C LYS A 453 6.22 -14.79 20.27
N ALA A 454 6.76 -14.62 19.07
CA ALA A 454 6.17 -15.15 17.85
C ALA A 454 6.18 -16.70 17.81
N MET A 455 7.20 -17.32 18.40
CA MET A 455 7.32 -18.78 18.53
C MET A 455 6.53 -19.33 19.74
N GLU A 456 6.54 -18.64 20.89
CA GLU A 456 5.92 -19.12 22.15
C GLU A 456 4.39 -19.31 22.14
N MET A 457 3.68 -18.86 21.12
CA MET A 457 2.22 -19.01 20.99
C MET A 457 1.77 -20.48 20.92
N GLN A 458 2.70 -21.44 20.79
CA GLN A 458 2.44 -22.89 20.82
C GLN A 458 2.38 -23.50 22.25
N LEU A 459 3.08 -22.93 23.24
CA LEU A 459 3.30 -23.57 24.56
C LEU A 459 2.08 -23.51 25.49
N LEU A 460 1.26 -22.46 25.38
CA LEU A 460 0.08 -22.28 26.23
C LEU A 460 -0.99 -23.33 25.92
N PHE A 461 -1.11 -23.77 24.67
CA PHE A 461 -2.13 -24.74 24.25
C PHE A 461 -1.76 -26.18 24.60
N ARG A 462 -0.48 -26.56 24.57
CA ARG A 462 -0.02 -27.86 25.11
C ARG A 462 -0.36 -28.01 26.59
N LEU A 463 -0.23 -26.93 27.38
CA LEU A 463 -0.64 -26.90 28.78
C LEU A 463 -2.17 -26.95 28.99
N ILE A 464 -2.96 -26.42 28.04
CA ILE A 464 -4.44 -26.44 28.08
C ILE A 464 -4.97 -27.83 27.67
N LEU A 465 -4.44 -28.44 26.61
CA LEU A 465 -4.80 -29.80 26.18
C LEU A 465 -4.42 -30.84 27.24
N CYS A 466 -3.27 -30.69 27.91
CA CYS A 466 -2.89 -31.54 29.04
C CYS A 466 -3.74 -31.33 30.31
N ARG A 467 -4.62 -30.31 30.36
CA ARG A 467 -5.53 -30.03 31.48
C ARG A 467 -6.99 -30.40 31.21
N SER A 468 -7.33 -30.86 30.01
CA SER A 468 -8.68 -31.34 29.71
C SER A 468 -8.90 -32.75 30.32
N PRO A 469 -9.90 -32.96 31.19
CA PRO A 469 -10.19 -34.30 31.75
C PRO A 469 -10.69 -35.31 30.71
N PHE A 470 -10.94 -34.89 29.46
CA PHE A 470 -11.64 -35.68 28.46
C PHE A 470 -10.73 -36.57 27.59
N CYS A 471 -9.40 -36.38 27.59
CA CYS A 471 -8.50 -37.16 26.72
C CYS A 471 -7.97 -38.46 27.34
N CYS A 472 -8.36 -38.82 28.56
CA CYS A 472 -7.86 -40.03 29.23
C CYS A 472 -8.94 -40.98 29.71
N GLN A 473 -9.98 -41.26 28.92
CA GLN A 473 -10.82 -42.45 29.12
C GLN A 473 -11.23 -43.05 27.77
N ASN A 474 -10.78 -44.28 27.52
CA ASN A 474 -11.16 -45.21 26.44
C ASN A 474 -10.28 -45.22 25.16
N SER A 475 -9.07 -45.76 25.29
CA SER A 475 -8.42 -46.48 24.18
C SER A 475 -7.59 -47.65 24.75
N PRO A 476 -7.82 -48.92 24.32
CA PRO A 476 -7.01 -50.06 24.71
C PRO A 476 -5.85 -50.21 23.70
N ASP A 477 -4.88 -49.31 23.74
CA ASP A 477 -3.68 -49.37 22.89
C ASP A 477 -2.39 -49.39 23.78
N PRO A 478 -1.52 -50.41 23.67
CA PRO A 478 -0.30 -50.55 24.47
C PRO A 478 0.75 -49.44 24.26
N SER A 479 0.59 -48.55 23.28
CA SER A 479 1.48 -47.39 23.04
C SER A 479 1.31 -46.23 24.03
N CYS A 480 0.29 -46.25 24.90
CA CYS A 480 0.01 -45.17 25.88
C CYS A 480 0.88 -45.21 27.16
N THR A 481 1.70 -46.25 27.38
CA THR A 481 2.53 -46.36 28.59
C THR A 481 3.84 -45.57 28.51
N GLU A 482 4.44 -45.39 27.32
CA GLU A 482 5.62 -44.54 27.13
C GLU A 482 5.27 -43.04 27.26
N ILE A 483 4.09 -42.63 26.77
CA ILE A 483 3.60 -41.25 26.87
C ILE A 483 3.33 -40.85 28.34
N ASN A 484 2.86 -41.78 29.18
CA ASN A 484 2.61 -41.50 30.60
C ASN A 484 3.88 -41.36 31.44
N SER A 485 4.98 -42.02 31.06
CA SER A 485 6.30 -41.82 31.66
C SER A 485 6.80 -40.39 31.42
N ASP A 486 6.66 -39.90 30.18
CA ASP A 486 7.12 -38.58 29.78
C ASP A 486 6.26 -37.45 30.35
N ILE A 487 4.94 -37.66 30.48
CA ILE A 487 4.02 -36.73 31.16
C ILE A 487 4.39 -36.60 32.64
N ASN A 488 4.69 -37.69 33.34
CA ASN A 488 5.10 -37.64 34.75
C ASN A 488 6.47 -36.98 34.95
N SER A 489 7.40 -37.18 34.01
CA SER A 489 8.69 -36.51 33.98
C SER A 489 8.54 -35.00 33.73
N MET A 490 7.63 -34.59 32.82
CA MET A 490 7.30 -33.18 32.56
C MET A 490 6.57 -32.49 33.73
N MET A 491 5.67 -33.19 34.43
CA MET A 491 4.99 -32.70 35.63
C MET A 491 5.99 -32.40 36.76
N SER A 492 6.99 -33.27 36.96
CA SER A 492 8.10 -33.07 37.91
C SER A 492 8.96 -31.84 37.57
N ILE A 493 9.15 -31.55 36.28
CA ILE A 493 9.86 -30.36 35.80
C ILE A 493 9.00 -29.10 36.03
N CYS A 494 7.70 -29.13 35.75
CA CYS A 494 6.79 -28.02 36.02
C CYS A 494 6.68 -27.66 37.51
N ASP A 495 6.65 -28.65 38.41
CA ASP A 495 6.60 -28.41 39.85
C ASP A 495 7.92 -27.84 40.41
N LYS A 496 9.06 -28.22 39.82
CA LYS A 496 10.36 -27.59 40.13
C LYS A 496 10.40 -26.12 39.69
N THR A 497 9.83 -25.79 38.52
CA THR A 497 9.77 -24.42 38.00
C THR A 497 8.81 -23.53 38.79
N LYS A 498 7.67 -24.07 39.25
CA LYS A 498 6.73 -23.34 40.13
C LYS A 498 7.32 -23.04 41.51
N LYS A 499 8.08 -23.98 42.10
CA LYS A 499 8.81 -23.74 43.35
C LYS A 499 9.92 -22.70 43.23
N GLN A 500 10.57 -22.58 42.07
CA GLN A 500 11.59 -21.54 41.82
C GLN A 500 11.00 -20.14 41.57
N GLN A 501 9.73 -20.04 41.20
CA GLN A 501 9.07 -18.76 40.85
C GLN A 501 8.12 -18.21 41.93
N GLY A 502 7.98 -18.87 43.09
CA GLY A 502 7.26 -18.31 44.25
C GLY A 502 5.77 -18.06 44.05
N LEU A 503 5.13 -18.62 43.01
CA LEU A 503 3.71 -18.44 42.73
C LEU A 503 2.89 -19.53 43.42
N ASN A 504 2.30 -19.22 44.57
CA ASN A 504 1.25 -20.04 45.19
C ASN A 504 0.09 -19.15 45.66
N LYS A 505 -1.07 -19.36 45.01
CA LYS A 505 -2.48 -19.14 45.41
C LYS A 505 -3.25 -18.31 44.37
N GLU A 506 -4.23 -18.94 43.73
CA GLU A 506 -5.64 -18.56 43.90
C GLU A 506 -6.59 -19.58 43.24
N THR A 507 -7.82 -19.54 43.77
CA THR A 507 -8.83 -20.60 43.92
C THR A 507 -9.80 -20.76 42.75
N ASP A 508 -10.37 -21.96 42.69
CA ASP A 508 -11.41 -22.47 41.80
C ASP A 508 -12.54 -21.47 41.47
N ARG A 509 -12.69 -21.15 40.17
CA ARG A 509 -13.98 -20.89 39.52
C ARG A 509 -13.94 -21.43 38.09
N GLU A 510 -14.80 -22.41 37.79
CA GLU A 510 -14.98 -22.97 36.45
C GLU A 510 -15.51 -21.91 35.46
N PRO A 511 -15.00 -21.85 34.21
CA PRO A 511 -15.60 -21.03 33.17
C PRO A 511 -16.70 -21.80 32.41
N LYS A 512 -17.88 -21.18 32.28
CA LYS A 512 -18.97 -21.63 31.39
C LYS A 512 -18.56 -21.51 29.91
N PRO A 513 -19.00 -22.42 29.03
CA PRO A 513 -18.67 -22.37 27.60
C PRO A 513 -19.46 -21.25 26.91
N ARG A 514 -18.77 -20.39 26.16
CA ARG A 514 -19.38 -19.51 25.16
C ARG A 514 -19.13 -20.11 23.77
N THR A 515 -20.19 -20.19 22.99
CA THR A 515 -20.26 -20.74 21.64
C THR A 515 -19.81 -19.71 20.61
N GLY A 516 -19.01 -20.15 19.64
CA GLY A 516 -18.85 -19.53 18.31
C GLY A 516 -17.90 -18.34 18.25
N GLU A 517 -16.85 -18.48 17.43
CA GLU A 517 -16.03 -17.40 16.86
C GLU A 517 -15.17 -16.58 17.85
N ASP A 518 -14.11 -17.21 18.36
CA ASP A 518 -12.84 -16.55 18.73
C ASP A 518 -11.79 -17.64 19.06
N ASN A 519 -11.28 -18.32 18.03
CA ASN A 519 -10.15 -19.25 18.14
C ASN A 519 -8.89 -18.62 17.51
N GLN A 520 -8.36 -17.54 18.09
CA GLN A 520 -6.96 -17.16 17.90
C GLN A 520 -6.14 -17.68 19.09
N GLY A 521 -5.82 -18.97 19.06
CA GLY A 521 -5.15 -19.64 20.16
C GLY A 521 -4.62 -21.01 19.76
N ALA A 522 -3.53 -21.04 18.98
CA ALA A 522 -2.51 -22.09 18.81
C ALA A 522 -1.81 -21.86 17.46
N GLY A 523 -0.54 -21.45 17.44
CA GLY A 523 0.21 -21.27 16.18
C GLY A 523 1.45 -20.41 16.36
N THR A 524 2.36 -20.45 15.39
CA THR A 524 3.48 -19.52 15.27
C THR A 524 2.93 -18.18 14.75
N ASP A 525 3.53 -17.04 15.05
CA ASP A 525 3.22 -15.76 14.40
C ASP A 525 4.19 -15.57 13.22
N GLU A 526 3.87 -16.21 12.10
CA GLU A 526 4.72 -16.24 10.91
C GLU A 526 4.96 -14.83 10.35
N HIS A 527 3.94 -13.96 10.43
CA HIS A 527 4.04 -12.57 10.00
C HIS A 527 5.07 -11.77 10.79
N ALA A 528 5.18 -11.98 12.10
CA ALA A 528 6.21 -11.34 12.92
C ALA A 528 7.60 -11.89 12.60
N LEU A 529 7.75 -13.21 12.45
CA LEU A 529 9.05 -13.84 12.11
C LEU A 529 9.57 -13.31 10.76
N ILE A 530 8.72 -13.28 9.74
CA ILE A 530 9.06 -12.78 8.40
C ILE A 530 9.43 -11.30 8.46
N GLU A 531 8.61 -10.46 9.10
CA GLU A 531 8.86 -9.02 9.19
C GLU A 531 10.22 -8.74 9.82
N ILE A 532 10.56 -9.42 10.92
CA ILE A 532 11.82 -9.24 11.64
C ILE A 532 13.00 -9.66 10.77
N LEU A 533 12.99 -10.86 10.22
CA LEU A 533 14.15 -11.38 9.49
C LEU A 533 14.38 -10.73 8.13
N VAL A 534 13.35 -10.15 7.51
CA VAL A 534 13.44 -9.54 6.19
C VAL A 534 13.88 -8.06 6.23
N THR A 535 13.66 -7.36 7.34
CA THR A 535 13.87 -5.89 7.43
C THR A 535 15.09 -5.50 8.25
N ARG A 536 15.78 -6.47 8.85
CA ARG A 536 16.98 -6.27 9.67
C ARG A 536 18.24 -6.47 8.82
N SER A 537 19.27 -5.67 9.08
CA SER A 537 20.59 -5.84 8.49
C SER A 537 21.30 -7.09 9.03
N ASN A 538 22.40 -7.51 8.39
CA ASN A 538 23.22 -8.61 8.90
C ASN A 538 23.72 -8.33 10.33
N GLU A 539 24.17 -7.11 10.59
CA GLU A 539 24.64 -6.69 11.93
C GLU A 539 23.51 -6.78 12.97
N GLU A 540 22.32 -6.29 12.63
CA GLU A 540 21.14 -6.35 13.50
C GLU A 540 20.72 -7.80 13.78
N ILE A 541 20.73 -8.68 12.76
CA ILE A 541 20.41 -10.10 12.91
C ILE A 541 21.44 -10.80 13.81
N GLN A 542 22.72 -10.55 13.61
CA GLN A 542 23.79 -11.13 14.44
C GLN A 542 23.67 -10.66 15.90
N ALA A 543 23.42 -9.38 16.13
CA ALA A 543 23.20 -8.83 17.45
C ALA A 543 21.94 -9.43 18.11
N MET A 544 20.84 -9.56 17.37
CA MET A 544 19.61 -10.22 17.82
C MET A 544 19.87 -11.69 18.19
N CYS A 545 20.59 -12.45 17.36
CA CYS A 545 20.95 -13.84 17.62
C CYS A 545 21.78 -13.99 18.90
N ALA A 546 22.74 -13.09 19.13
CA ALA A 546 23.53 -13.05 20.36
C ALA A 546 22.66 -12.72 21.58
N ALA A 547 21.78 -11.73 21.48
CA ALA A 547 20.84 -11.36 22.54
C ALA A 547 19.86 -12.50 22.86
N TYR A 548 19.34 -13.18 21.84
CA TYR A 548 18.45 -14.33 21.97
C TYR A 548 19.13 -15.48 22.73
N ARG A 549 20.35 -15.85 22.33
CA ARG A 549 21.15 -16.89 23.01
C ARG A 549 21.42 -16.52 24.46
N LYS A 550 21.76 -15.26 24.74
CA LYS A 550 22.01 -14.77 26.09
C LYS A 550 20.78 -14.87 26.97
N ALA A 551 19.62 -14.44 26.46
CA ALA A 551 18.36 -14.37 27.20
C ALA A 551 17.69 -15.74 27.41
N PHE A 552 17.67 -16.59 26.37
CA PHE A 552 16.88 -17.83 26.36
C PHE A 552 17.69 -19.11 26.40
N LYS A 553 19.04 -19.01 26.43
CA LYS A 553 19.97 -20.15 26.50
C LYS A 553 19.78 -21.19 25.38
N LYS A 554 19.26 -20.74 24.22
CA LYS A 554 19.02 -21.51 23.01
C LYS A 554 19.41 -20.65 21.81
N SER A 555 19.94 -21.23 20.73
CA SER A 555 20.17 -20.46 19.51
C SER A 555 18.84 -20.08 18.85
N LEU A 556 18.83 -19.02 18.04
CA LEU A 556 17.63 -18.63 17.31
C LEU A 556 17.28 -19.68 16.24
N GLU A 557 18.28 -20.21 15.54
CA GLU A 557 18.12 -21.28 14.54
C GLU A 557 17.46 -22.53 15.16
N ASP A 558 17.94 -23.02 16.30
CA ASP A 558 17.34 -24.16 17.00
C ASP A 558 15.90 -23.88 17.43
N ALA A 559 15.59 -22.61 17.76
CA ALA A 559 14.23 -22.21 18.11
C ALA A 559 13.32 -22.26 16.89
N ILE A 560 13.75 -21.70 15.76
CA ILE A 560 13.03 -21.75 14.49
C ILE A 560 12.78 -23.20 14.06
N HIS A 561 13.80 -24.07 14.15
CA HIS A 561 13.66 -25.50 13.83
C HIS A 561 12.68 -26.26 14.73
N SER A 562 12.44 -25.77 15.97
CA SER A 562 11.52 -26.42 16.89
C SER A 562 10.06 -26.03 16.66
N ASP A 563 9.83 -24.82 16.15
CA ASP A 563 8.49 -24.21 16.04
C ASP A 563 7.99 -24.13 14.59
N THR A 564 8.88 -24.33 13.61
CA THR A 564 8.55 -24.31 12.17
C THR A 564 9.16 -25.52 11.46
N SER A 565 8.66 -25.84 10.27
CA SER A 565 9.16 -26.97 9.48
C SER A 565 9.09 -26.68 7.97
N GLY A 566 9.59 -27.63 7.16
CA GLY A 566 9.54 -27.55 5.70
C GLY A 566 10.31 -26.38 5.10
N HIS A 567 9.87 -25.94 3.92
CA HIS A 567 10.49 -24.83 3.19
C HIS A 567 10.45 -23.51 3.96
N PHE A 568 9.39 -23.25 4.71
CA PHE A 568 9.28 -22.05 5.53
C PHE A 568 10.38 -21.99 6.59
N CYS A 569 10.64 -23.10 7.29
CA CYS A 569 11.76 -23.19 8.23
C CYS A 569 13.11 -22.92 7.56
N ARG A 570 13.35 -23.49 6.36
CA ARG A 570 14.61 -23.29 5.63
C ARG A 570 14.83 -21.82 5.25
N ILE A 571 13.78 -21.13 4.82
CA ILE A 571 13.82 -19.70 4.51
C ILE A 571 14.16 -18.88 5.76
N LEU A 572 13.44 -19.10 6.87
CA LEU A 572 13.69 -18.38 8.12
C LEU A 572 15.11 -18.61 8.64
N VAL A 573 15.60 -19.85 8.59
CA VAL A 573 16.98 -20.17 8.99
C VAL A 573 17.99 -19.47 8.08
N SER A 574 17.78 -19.49 6.75
CA SER A 574 18.65 -18.79 5.81
C SER A 574 18.74 -17.29 6.08
N LEU A 575 17.62 -16.65 6.44
CA LEU A 575 17.62 -15.23 6.80
C LEU A 575 18.26 -14.98 8.17
N ALA A 576 17.98 -15.84 9.17
CA ALA A 576 18.48 -15.72 10.53
C ALA A 576 20.01 -15.90 10.67
N GLN A 577 20.69 -16.40 9.64
CA GLN A 577 22.15 -16.44 9.58
C GLN A 577 22.78 -15.04 9.58
N GLY A 578 22.07 -14.01 9.07
CA GLY A 578 22.62 -12.66 8.96
C GLY A 578 23.90 -12.63 8.11
N ALA A 579 23.89 -13.37 6.99
CA ALA A 579 25.01 -13.56 6.07
C ALA A 579 24.62 -13.27 4.61
N ARG A 580 23.68 -12.35 4.40
CA ARG A 580 23.32 -11.88 3.06
C ARG A 580 24.51 -11.12 2.44
N ASP A 581 24.74 -11.29 1.15
CA ASP A 581 25.73 -10.52 0.39
C ASP A 581 25.50 -9.01 0.63
N GLU A 582 26.58 -8.27 0.85
CA GLU A 582 26.58 -6.81 0.98
C GLU A 582 27.39 -6.19 -0.16
N GLY A 583 26.95 -5.02 -0.63
CA GLY A 583 27.63 -4.30 -1.72
C GLY A 583 26.81 -4.16 -3.00
N PRO A 584 27.41 -3.55 -4.05
CA PRO A 584 26.74 -3.23 -5.30
C PRO A 584 26.41 -4.47 -6.12
N ALA A 585 25.63 -4.28 -7.18
CA ALA A 585 25.26 -5.35 -8.10
C ALA A 585 26.46 -5.80 -8.96
N ASP A 586 26.78 -7.10 -8.94
CA ASP A 586 27.59 -7.75 -9.97
C ASP A 586 26.76 -8.02 -11.23
N MET A 587 26.98 -7.25 -12.30
CA MET A 587 26.18 -7.35 -13.53
C MET A 587 26.31 -8.68 -14.27
N ALA A 588 27.43 -9.40 -14.16
CA ALA A 588 27.57 -10.72 -14.78
C ALA A 588 26.68 -11.74 -14.07
N LYS A 589 26.69 -11.70 -12.74
CA LYS A 589 25.86 -12.56 -11.89
C LYS A 589 24.37 -12.18 -11.93
N VAL A 590 24.05 -10.90 -12.19
CA VAL A 590 22.66 -10.45 -12.41
C VAL A 590 22.01 -11.23 -13.55
N LEU A 591 22.72 -11.37 -14.68
CA LEU A 591 22.23 -12.11 -15.84
C LEU A 591 21.99 -13.59 -15.48
N GLU A 592 22.96 -14.21 -14.79
CA GLU A 592 22.87 -15.62 -14.36
C GLU A 592 21.71 -15.85 -13.39
N ASP A 593 21.58 -15.03 -12.33
CA ASP A 593 20.51 -15.15 -11.34
C ASP A 593 19.13 -14.86 -11.98
N SER A 594 19.04 -13.88 -12.91
CA SER A 594 17.79 -13.58 -13.61
C SER A 594 17.33 -14.74 -14.50
N GLN A 595 18.26 -15.38 -15.23
CA GLN A 595 17.97 -16.55 -16.03
C GLN A 595 17.61 -17.75 -15.14
N ALA A 596 18.30 -17.94 -14.03
CA ALA A 596 18.01 -19.01 -13.09
C ALA A 596 16.61 -18.89 -12.46
N LEU A 597 16.15 -17.68 -12.16
CA LEU A 597 14.77 -17.43 -11.74
C LEU A 597 13.77 -17.70 -12.89
N ALA A 598 14.11 -17.32 -14.13
CA ALA A 598 13.27 -17.58 -15.30
C ALA A 598 13.11 -19.08 -15.57
N ASP A 599 14.19 -19.85 -15.49
CA ASP A 599 14.18 -21.30 -15.65
C ASP A 599 13.36 -21.97 -14.53
N ALA A 600 13.53 -21.52 -13.29
CA ALA A 600 12.78 -22.00 -12.13
C ALA A 600 11.26 -21.78 -12.23
N CYS A 601 10.79 -20.81 -13.03
CA CYS A 601 9.36 -20.63 -13.30
C CYS A 601 8.73 -21.84 -14.00
N ASN A 602 9.53 -22.65 -14.71
CA ASN A 602 9.07 -23.86 -15.40
C ASN A 602 9.48 -25.15 -14.68
N ALA A 603 10.22 -25.05 -13.57
CA ALA A 603 10.62 -26.19 -12.75
C ALA A 603 9.45 -26.69 -11.88
N ASP A 604 9.63 -27.86 -11.25
CA ASP A 604 8.70 -28.33 -10.22
C ASP A 604 8.73 -27.42 -8.98
N SER A 605 7.73 -27.60 -8.09
CA SER A 605 7.53 -26.70 -6.96
C SER A 605 8.73 -26.65 -6.01
N ASP A 606 9.38 -27.78 -5.73
CA ASP A 606 10.46 -27.84 -4.74
C ASP A 606 11.75 -27.23 -5.31
N GLU A 607 12.10 -27.57 -6.55
CA GLU A 607 13.24 -26.97 -7.25
C GLU A 607 13.08 -25.45 -7.40
N ARG A 608 11.86 -25.00 -7.73
CA ARG A 608 11.53 -23.57 -7.82
C ARG A 608 11.75 -22.86 -6.50
N ILE A 609 11.20 -23.40 -5.41
CA ILE A 609 11.34 -22.80 -4.07
C ILE A 609 12.82 -22.74 -3.67
N ASP A 610 13.58 -23.81 -3.90
CA ASP A 610 15.00 -23.88 -3.57
C ASP A 610 15.82 -22.85 -4.36
N LYS A 611 15.55 -22.70 -5.65
CA LYS A 611 16.23 -21.71 -6.49
C LYS A 611 15.90 -20.29 -6.03
N PHE A 612 14.62 -20.00 -5.85
CA PHE A 612 14.15 -18.70 -5.34
C PHE A 612 14.81 -18.39 -4.00
N MET A 613 14.78 -19.31 -3.04
CA MET A 613 15.41 -19.15 -1.73
C MET A 613 16.91 -18.85 -1.84
N SER A 614 17.63 -19.61 -2.67
CA SER A 614 19.09 -19.44 -2.83
C SER A 614 19.50 -18.07 -3.34
N ILE A 615 18.63 -17.38 -4.08
CA ILE A 615 18.87 -16.04 -4.64
C ILE A 615 18.28 -14.96 -3.71
N LEU A 616 16.98 -15.04 -3.42
CA LEU A 616 16.23 -14.06 -2.65
C LEU A 616 16.73 -13.92 -1.20
N CYS A 617 17.20 -14.99 -0.57
CA CYS A 617 17.65 -14.94 0.83
C CYS A 617 19.13 -14.55 0.98
N THR A 618 19.92 -14.62 -0.09
CA THR A 618 21.39 -14.46 0.00
C THR A 618 21.93 -13.26 -0.75
N ARG A 619 21.32 -12.79 -1.84
CA ARG A 619 21.85 -11.65 -2.61
C ARG A 619 21.62 -10.30 -1.95
N SER A 620 22.49 -9.34 -2.22
CA SER A 620 22.34 -7.97 -1.73
C SER A 620 21.09 -7.31 -2.34
N PHE A 621 20.48 -6.36 -1.62
CA PHE A 621 19.31 -5.64 -2.13
C PHE A 621 19.61 -4.87 -3.43
N PRO A 622 20.75 -4.15 -3.56
CA PRO A 622 21.15 -3.54 -4.83
C PRO A 622 21.24 -4.55 -5.98
N HIS A 623 21.78 -5.75 -5.73
CA HIS A 623 21.86 -6.81 -6.73
C HIS A 623 20.47 -7.34 -7.11
N LEU A 624 19.61 -7.64 -6.14
CA LEU A 624 18.27 -8.16 -6.38
C LEU A 624 17.41 -7.19 -7.21
N ARG A 625 17.52 -5.87 -7.01
CA ARG A 625 16.81 -4.89 -7.86
C ARG A 625 17.21 -5.00 -9.33
N LYS A 626 18.51 -5.19 -9.61
CA LYS A 626 19.00 -5.40 -10.98
C LYS A 626 18.60 -6.77 -11.53
N VAL A 627 18.61 -7.82 -10.71
CA VAL A 627 18.07 -9.15 -11.07
C VAL A 627 16.60 -9.05 -11.48
N PHE A 628 15.75 -8.37 -10.72
CA PHE A 628 14.33 -8.23 -11.06
C PHE A 628 14.10 -7.33 -12.27
N GLN A 629 14.91 -6.28 -12.45
CA GLN A 629 14.91 -5.46 -13.65
C GLN A 629 15.22 -6.30 -14.91
N GLU A 630 16.27 -7.12 -14.88
CA GLU A 630 16.62 -7.99 -16.02
C GLU A 630 15.61 -9.15 -16.18
N PHE A 631 15.08 -9.70 -15.09
CA PHE A 631 14.03 -10.73 -15.12
C PHE A 631 12.78 -10.25 -15.86
N VAL A 632 12.32 -9.02 -15.60
CA VAL A 632 11.19 -8.43 -16.34
C VAL A 632 11.53 -8.31 -17.82
N LYS A 633 12.75 -7.89 -18.15
CA LYS A 633 13.20 -7.72 -19.54
C LYS A 633 13.29 -9.04 -20.31
N CYS A 634 13.72 -10.14 -19.69
CA CYS A 634 13.87 -11.43 -20.37
C CYS A 634 12.58 -12.28 -20.36
N THR A 635 11.73 -12.15 -19.36
CA THR A 635 10.51 -12.98 -19.22
C THR A 635 9.22 -12.26 -19.56
N ASN A 636 9.23 -10.91 -19.58
CA ASN A 636 8.02 -10.10 -19.61
C ASN A 636 7.07 -10.43 -18.43
N LYS A 637 7.64 -10.81 -17.28
CA LYS A 637 6.93 -11.15 -16.03
C LYS A 637 7.55 -10.43 -14.83
N ASP A 638 6.73 -10.15 -13.84
CA ASP A 638 7.15 -9.56 -12.57
C ASP A 638 7.24 -10.64 -11.50
N ILE A 639 8.32 -10.59 -10.73
CA ILE A 639 8.65 -11.62 -9.75
C ILE A 639 7.62 -11.71 -8.62
N GLU A 640 6.97 -10.60 -8.24
CA GLU A 640 5.94 -10.61 -7.20
C GLU A 640 4.72 -11.41 -7.66
N GLN A 641 4.34 -11.27 -8.93
CA GLN A 641 3.21 -12.01 -9.49
C GLN A 641 3.50 -13.50 -9.62
N ILE A 642 4.73 -13.86 -9.99
CA ILE A 642 5.17 -15.27 -9.99
C ILE A 642 5.05 -15.86 -8.59
N ILE A 643 5.56 -15.17 -7.57
CA ILE A 643 5.46 -15.64 -6.18
C ILE A 643 3.99 -15.80 -5.77
N LYS A 644 3.13 -14.83 -6.09
CA LYS A 644 1.70 -14.89 -5.76
C LYS A 644 0.98 -16.07 -6.41
N LYS A 645 1.35 -16.40 -7.65
CA LYS A 645 0.71 -17.44 -8.46
C LYS A 645 1.23 -18.84 -8.13
N GLU A 646 2.55 -18.96 -8.04
CA GLU A 646 3.25 -20.25 -8.02
C GLU A 646 3.60 -20.74 -6.62
N MET A 647 3.43 -19.89 -5.60
CA MET A 647 3.70 -20.23 -4.20
C MET A 647 2.45 -19.99 -3.35
N SER A 648 2.32 -20.70 -2.24
CA SER A 648 1.21 -20.56 -1.30
C SER A 648 1.69 -20.52 0.15
N GLY A 649 0.77 -20.21 1.07
CA GLY A 649 1.02 -20.17 2.52
C GLY A 649 2.20 -19.27 2.91
N ASP A 650 2.95 -19.71 3.92
CA ASP A 650 4.03 -18.92 4.53
C ASP A 650 5.28 -18.81 3.64
N VAL A 651 5.49 -19.76 2.73
CA VAL A 651 6.55 -19.67 1.72
C VAL A 651 6.30 -18.47 0.80
N LYS A 652 5.05 -18.35 0.27
CA LYS A 652 4.64 -17.17 -0.51
C LYS A 652 4.84 -15.90 0.30
N ASN A 653 4.36 -15.86 1.54
CA ASN A 653 4.42 -14.68 2.39
C ASN A 653 5.86 -14.24 2.67
N ALA A 654 6.77 -15.18 2.92
CA ALA A 654 8.18 -14.91 3.18
C ALA A 654 8.89 -14.37 1.92
N MET A 655 8.74 -15.04 0.77
CA MET A 655 9.36 -14.59 -0.49
C MET A 655 8.80 -13.24 -0.94
N PHE A 656 7.49 -13.04 -0.81
CA PHE A 656 6.84 -11.79 -1.15
C PHE A 656 7.31 -10.64 -0.25
N ALA A 657 7.48 -10.88 1.05
CA ALA A 657 8.03 -9.89 1.96
C ALA A 657 9.47 -9.50 1.59
N VAL A 658 10.32 -10.47 1.23
CA VAL A 658 11.69 -10.18 0.75
C VAL A 658 11.65 -9.26 -0.47
N VAL A 659 10.86 -9.59 -1.49
CA VAL A 659 10.76 -8.77 -2.70
C VAL A 659 10.25 -7.36 -2.40
N ARG A 660 9.20 -7.22 -1.58
CA ARG A 660 8.67 -5.89 -1.21
C ARG A 660 9.68 -5.07 -0.40
N SER A 661 10.43 -5.69 0.50
CA SER A 661 11.49 -5.03 1.26
C SER A 661 12.63 -4.55 0.37
N VAL A 662 13.05 -5.38 -0.60
CA VAL A 662 14.04 -5.00 -1.62
C VAL A 662 13.54 -3.79 -2.43
N LYS A 663 12.27 -3.78 -2.82
CA LYS A 663 11.66 -2.71 -3.62
C LYS A 663 11.60 -1.38 -2.86
N ASN A 664 11.00 -1.39 -1.67
CA ASN A 664 10.88 -0.22 -0.81
C ASN A 664 10.51 -0.69 0.61
N GLN A 665 11.52 -0.83 1.48
CA GLN A 665 11.32 -1.29 2.85
C GLN A 665 10.42 -0.35 3.68
N PRO A 666 10.57 0.99 3.67
CA PRO A 666 9.63 1.89 4.33
C PRO A 666 8.18 1.68 3.88
N SER A 667 7.94 1.49 2.58
CA SER A 667 6.60 1.22 2.03
C SER A 667 6.04 -0.13 2.45
N TYR A 668 6.89 -1.17 2.53
CA TYR A 668 6.51 -2.47 3.10
C TYR A 668 6.06 -2.34 4.55
N LEU A 669 6.81 -1.60 5.37
CA LEU A 669 6.47 -1.39 6.79
C LEU A 669 5.24 -0.50 6.97
N ALA A 670 5.01 0.47 6.09
CA ALA A 670 3.79 1.28 6.07
C ALA A 670 2.54 0.42 5.82
N ASP A 671 2.58 -0.49 4.82
CA ASP A 671 1.48 -1.43 4.56
C ASP A 671 1.23 -2.36 5.76
N ARG A 672 2.29 -2.79 6.45
CA ARG A 672 2.18 -3.60 7.67
C ARG A 672 1.52 -2.83 8.82
N LEU A 673 1.87 -1.55 9.02
CA LEU A 673 1.19 -0.68 10.00
C LEU A 673 -0.29 -0.49 9.65
N TYR A 674 -0.58 -0.25 8.37
CA TYR A 674 -1.96 -0.08 7.91
C TYR A 674 -2.77 -1.35 8.16
N LYS A 675 -2.26 -2.52 7.78
CA LYS A 675 -2.92 -3.81 8.04
C LYS A 675 -3.11 -4.10 9.53
N ALA A 676 -2.16 -3.68 10.37
CA ALA A 676 -2.28 -3.85 11.83
C ALA A 676 -3.43 -3.03 12.43
N MET A 677 -3.78 -1.89 11.82
CA MET A 677 -4.82 -0.98 12.33
C MET A 677 -6.12 -1.02 11.52
N LYS A 678 -6.15 -1.68 10.35
CA LYS A 678 -7.32 -1.77 9.48
C LYS A 678 -8.24 -2.92 9.92
N GLY A 679 -9.53 -2.66 10.06
CA GLY A 679 -10.57 -3.67 10.25
C GLY A 679 -11.33 -3.48 11.56
N LEU A 680 -11.99 -4.54 12.04
CA LEU A 680 -12.59 -4.57 13.37
C LEU A 680 -11.49 -4.92 14.38
N GLY A 681 -10.98 -3.91 15.10
CA GLY A 681 -9.90 -4.05 16.09
C GLY A 681 -8.50 -3.66 15.58
N THR A 682 -7.49 -3.88 16.41
CA THR A 682 -6.09 -3.51 16.12
C THR A 682 -5.14 -4.63 16.55
N ASP A 683 -4.21 -5.02 15.68
CA ASP A 683 -3.05 -5.83 16.03
C ASP A 683 -1.99 -4.96 16.73
N ASP A 684 -2.22 -4.72 18.02
CA ASP A 684 -1.31 -3.94 18.87
C ASP A 684 0.10 -4.52 18.91
N ARG A 685 0.28 -5.83 18.67
CA ARG A 685 1.61 -6.45 18.69
C ARG A 685 2.42 -6.02 17.48
N ALA A 686 1.83 -6.06 16.29
CA ALA A 686 2.47 -5.55 15.09
C ALA A 686 2.69 -4.03 15.16
N LEU A 687 1.68 -3.27 15.61
CA LEU A 687 1.77 -1.83 15.77
C LEU A 687 2.91 -1.43 16.71
N ILE A 688 2.96 -2.00 17.93
CA ILE A 688 4.05 -1.72 18.89
C ILE A 688 5.40 -2.15 18.33
N ARG A 689 5.50 -3.33 17.71
CA ARG A 689 6.76 -3.85 17.20
C ARG A 689 7.37 -2.95 16.13
N ILE A 690 6.56 -2.46 15.18
CA ILE A 690 7.05 -1.58 14.13
C ILE A 690 7.34 -0.18 14.70
N MET A 691 6.44 0.40 15.50
CA MET A 691 6.64 1.73 16.07
C MET A 691 7.88 1.81 16.95
N VAL A 692 8.16 0.77 17.77
CA VAL A 692 9.38 0.72 18.60
C VAL A 692 10.61 0.51 17.73
N SER A 693 10.63 -0.55 16.92
CA SER A 693 11.86 -0.96 16.21
C SER A 693 12.30 0.06 15.15
N ARG A 694 11.39 0.88 14.62
CA ARG A 694 11.69 1.84 13.56
C ARG A 694 11.79 3.29 14.03
N SER A 695 11.40 3.59 15.28
CA SER A 695 11.35 4.96 15.83
C SER A 695 12.64 5.77 15.68
N GLU A 696 13.80 5.13 15.72
CA GLU A 696 15.11 5.77 15.62
C GLU A 696 15.83 5.46 14.28
N ILE A 697 15.16 4.79 13.32
CA ILE A 697 15.77 4.34 12.07
C ILE A 697 15.15 5.06 10.86
N ASP A 698 13.88 4.78 10.56
CA ASP A 698 13.20 5.22 9.34
C ASP A 698 11.70 5.46 9.51
N LEU A 699 11.21 5.63 10.75
CA LEU A 699 9.78 5.87 10.99
C LEU A 699 9.27 7.15 10.29
N PHE A 700 10.13 8.14 10.06
CA PHE A 700 9.76 9.31 9.24
C PHE A 700 9.50 8.92 7.78
N ASN A 701 10.36 8.08 7.18
CA ASN A 701 10.17 7.60 5.82
C ASN A 701 8.93 6.70 5.72
N ILE A 702 8.70 5.84 6.72
CA ILE A 702 7.50 4.99 6.81
C ILE A 702 6.24 5.85 6.84
N ARG A 703 6.23 6.97 7.59
CA ARG A 703 5.10 7.91 7.61
C ARG A 703 4.82 8.52 6.24
N LYS A 704 5.86 8.97 5.53
CA LYS A 704 5.73 9.50 4.16
C LYS A 704 5.09 8.47 3.23
N GLU A 705 5.62 7.25 3.23
CA GLU A 705 5.07 6.13 2.44
C GLU A 705 3.65 5.77 2.88
N PHE A 706 3.34 5.83 4.17
CA PHE A 706 2.00 5.61 4.70
C PHE A 706 1.05 6.65 4.12
N LYS A 707 1.35 7.95 4.22
CA LYS A 707 0.54 9.03 3.63
C LYS A 707 0.35 8.84 2.12
N ASP A 708 1.43 8.50 1.41
CA ASP A 708 1.42 8.32 -0.04
C ASP A 708 0.54 7.15 -0.51
N THR A 709 0.69 6.00 0.15
CA THR A 709 -0.01 4.76 -0.20
C THR A 709 -1.42 4.69 0.40
N HIS A 710 -1.68 5.45 1.45
CA HIS A 710 -2.91 5.35 2.24
C HIS A 710 -3.76 6.63 2.30
N ASP A 711 -3.34 7.75 1.73
CA ASP A 711 -4.11 9.00 1.64
C ASP A 711 -4.60 9.55 3.00
N ALA A 712 -3.93 9.13 4.07
CA ALA A 712 -4.13 9.56 5.45
C ALA A 712 -2.76 9.52 6.13
N SER A 713 -2.44 10.52 6.95
CA SER A 713 -1.19 10.47 7.72
C SER A 713 -1.25 9.32 8.74
N LEU A 714 -0.08 8.78 9.10
CA LEU A 714 -0.01 7.78 10.17
C LEU A 714 -0.54 8.38 11.49
N HIS A 715 -0.30 9.67 11.71
CA HIS A 715 -0.79 10.41 12.88
C HIS A 715 -2.32 10.41 12.96
N GLU A 716 -2.99 10.89 11.91
CA GLU A 716 -4.46 10.87 11.81
C GLU A 716 -4.99 9.45 11.94
N PHE A 717 -4.33 8.46 11.32
CA PHE A 717 -4.79 7.08 11.39
C PHE A 717 -4.72 6.48 12.80
N ILE A 718 -3.72 6.86 13.60
CA ILE A 718 -3.62 6.49 15.02
C ILE A 718 -4.60 7.31 15.88
N GLN A 719 -4.89 8.55 15.47
CA GLN A 719 -5.71 9.49 16.24
C GLN A 719 -7.21 9.26 16.06
N VAL A 720 -7.66 9.06 14.82
CA VAL A 720 -9.04 8.75 14.48
C VAL A 720 -9.42 7.53 15.30
N GLU A 721 -10.44 7.68 16.14
CA GLU A 721 -11.05 6.59 16.91
C GLU A 721 -11.57 5.58 15.90
N THR A 722 -10.72 4.64 15.47
CA THR A 722 -11.05 3.58 14.54
C THR A 722 -12.21 2.80 15.14
N MET A 723 -13.41 3.12 14.65
CA MET A 723 -14.61 2.28 14.61
C MET A 723 -14.58 1.15 15.65
N VAL A 724 -14.92 1.46 16.90
CA VAL A 724 -15.08 0.49 17.99
C VAL A 724 -13.79 -0.35 18.26
N GLY A 725 -12.68 0.24 18.74
CA GLY A 725 -11.51 -0.55 19.18
C GLY A 725 -10.28 0.17 19.80
N ASP A 726 -9.94 -0.25 21.03
CA ASP A 726 -8.68 -0.42 21.80
C ASP A 726 -7.44 0.53 21.80
N THR A 727 -7.20 1.43 20.85
CA THR A 727 -6.08 2.41 20.94
C THR A 727 -6.50 3.67 21.71
N SER A 728 -6.54 3.60 23.05
CA SER A 728 -7.05 4.70 23.89
C SER A 728 -6.07 5.14 24.99
N GLY A 729 -6.36 6.31 25.56
CA GLY A 729 -5.62 6.88 26.70
C GLY A 729 -4.13 7.04 26.45
N ASP A 730 -3.34 6.67 27.45
CA ASP A 730 -1.88 6.83 27.47
C ASP A 730 -1.15 6.00 26.43
N TYR A 731 -1.72 4.87 26.01
CA TYR A 731 -1.16 4.07 24.94
C TYR A 731 -1.19 4.83 23.61
N ARG A 732 -2.35 5.40 23.24
CA ARG A 732 -2.48 6.25 22.04
C ARG A 732 -1.58 7.48 22.14
N LYS A 733 -1.57 8.15 23.29
CA LYS A 733 -0.71 9.32 23.55
C LYS A 733 0.76 8.98 23.27
N THR A 734 1.24 7.85 23.79
CA THR A 734 2.62 7.39 23.57
C THR A 734 2.90 7.11 22.10
N LEU A 735 1.99 6.44 21.39
CA LEU A 735 2.12 6.18 19.95
C LEU A 735 2.19 7.47 19.12
N LEU A 736 1.35 8.47 19.43
CA LEU A 736 1.34 9.75 18.73
C LEU A 736 2.64 10.54 18.96
N ILE A 737 3.21 10.49 20.17
CA ILE A 737 4.51 11.10 20.45
C ILE A 737 5.63 10.41 19.66
N LEU A 738 5.64 9.06 19.64
CA LEU A 738 6.61 8.31 18.83
C LEU A 738 6.43 8.56 17.33
N CYS A 739 5.20 8.79 16.86
CA CYS A 739 4.93 9.14 15.47
C CYS A 739 5.59 10.46 15.10
N GLY A 740 5.69 11.43 16.04
CA GLY A 740 6.43 12.67 15.84
C GLY A 740 5.68 13.73 15.02
N GLY A 741 4.41 13.97 15.35
CA GLY A 741 3.56 15.04 14.78
C GLY A 741 2.70 14.65 13.57
N GLU A 742 1.88 15.60 13.10
CA GLU A 742 1.22 15.55 11.78
C GLU A 742 2.28 15.80 10.69
N ASP A 743 2.18 15.07 9.58
CA ASP A 743 3.23 14.91 8.54
C ASP A 743 3.79 16.19 7.92
#